data_AF-A0AAV1C757-F1
#
_entry.id   AF-A0AAV1C757-F1
#
_cell.length_a   1.000
_cell.length_b   1.000
_cell.length_c   1.000
_cell.angle_alpha   90.00
_cell.angle_beta   90.00
_cell.angle_gamma   90.00
#
_symmetry.space_group_name_H-M   'P 1'
#
loop_
_entity.id
_entity.type
_entity.pdbx_description
1 polymer ?
#
loop_
_entity_poly.entity_id
_entity_poly.type
_entity_poly.pdbx_seq_one_letter_code
_entity_poly.pdbx_strand_id
1 'polypeptide(L)'
;MSKLFNVQFIHFGGNQLTGTIPVNIFNISSISGLLFPANNLSGHLPSTMCYTLPNLEVLFLSTNSIGGTIPKSISNCSKLEAFDVSDNDFTGKIPDSLGDLRFLVTFDLAANNLISDPSSPVLNFITSLANCNYLQAIDLTSNPLDGVLPDSVGNLSSKLEYVYADHCKIKGAIPSGIGNLSSLTTLDLFNNQLIGPLPNSIENLQKLEQIYLTWNKISVPLRLFCALQNLGALYLGGNLIAGGAIPDCLGNNTSLRYLHLYFTGLKSSLPMSLWNLQNLLELNLSSNSLTGSLPAEISNLKGAISMDFSNNYFSEDIPSSIGDLENLQSLSLAHNQLQGHIPEAVGKMLSLNRLDLSYNSLSGLIPISLENLQYLTLFNVSFNNLSGEIPSKGPFRNLTAESFISNQALCGAKRFHVSPCHIPKTQHGHRSGNMHKIVIISVVVIVVVAFTCLGLICLKYGRSSKTPNNENEGFSMISRKQISYFELLRATERYDPSNMLGSGSFGSVYKGTLDDGSTVAVKVFKLQLEGSFKTFDTECEVLRNLRHRNLIKVISCCSNPEFKALVLEYMPNGSLDSLLHSSSHFLNIMQRLTILIDVACALQYLHSGNVTPIVHCDLKPSNVLLDQEMVAHVSDFGISKLLGLDDSVTYTNTLATLCYVAPEYASEGLVSTRCDVYSFGIMMMEVFTKKSPSDEMFSENLTPKTWVQESMPNRLSDVIDANLQSTFDHHYPEIFVGIVSIMDVALTCTNMSPRERCNIDDVVSSLNKIKLQLLPYTDGS
;
A
#
# COMPACT_ATOMS: atom_id res chain seq x y z
N MET A 1 -14.05 38.91 -0.61
CA MET A 1 -12.64 38.94 -0.15
C MET A 1 -11.97 40.32 -0.24
N SER A 2 -12.35 41.23 -1.14
CA SER A 2 -11.70 42.56 -1.32
C SER A 2 -11.79 43.57 -0.14
N LYS A 3 -12.32 43.15 1.02
CA LYS A 3 -12.40 43.96 2.25
C LYS A 3 -11.64 43.35 3.43
N LEU A 4 -10.85 42.29 3.18
CA LEU A 4 -10.08 41.59 4.20
C LEU A 4 -8.65 42.14 4.20
N PHE A 5 -8.35 43.07 5.11
CA PHE A 5 -7.07 43.79 5.13
C PHE A 5 -6.03 43.22 6.11
N ASN A 6 -6.44 42.31 7.00
CA ASN A 6 -5.60 41.75 8.08
C ASN A 6 -5.41 40.22 7.96
N VAL A 7 -5.83 39.61 6.86
CA VAL A 7 -5.71 38.15 6.70
C VAL A 7 -4.25 37.81 6.40
N GLN A 8 -3.68 36.93 7.22
CA GLN A 8 -2.29 36.48 7.09
C GLN A 8 -2.20 35.14 6.37
N PHE A 9 -3.04 34.18 6.75
CA PHE A 9 -3.08 32.87 6.12
C PHE A 9 -4.43 32.65 5.45
N ILE A 10 -4.39 32.14 4.22
CA ILE A 10 -5.54 31.62 3.50
C ILE A 10 -5.23 30.17 3.18
N HIS A 11 -6.05 29.26 3.72
CA HIS A 11 -5.96 27.84 3.42
C HIS A 11 -7.32 27.31 2.97
N PHE A 12 -7.36 26.80 1.74
CA PHE A 12 -8.53 26.19 1.12
C PHE A 12 -8.19 24.84 0.49
N GLY A 13 -7.41 23.99 1.15
CA GLY A 13 -7.03 22.68 0.61
C GLY A 13 -8.19 21.67 0.57
N GLY A 14 -8.29 20.82 -0.45
CA GLY A 14 -9.21 19.68 -0.46
C GLY A 14 -10.70 20.02 -0.62
N ASN A 15 -11.04 21.19 -1.17
CA ASN A 15 -12.41 21.72 -1.19
C ASN A 15 -13.13 21.59 -2.53
N GLN A 16 -12.55 20.88 -3.51
CA GLN A 16 -13.09 20.76 -4.88
C GLN A 16 -13.40 22.12 -5.54
N LEU A 17 -12.69 23.18 -5.14
CA LEU A 17 -12.90 24.52 -5.70
C LEU A 17 -12.59 24.52 -7.19
N THR A 18 -13.45 25.15 -7.98
CA THR A 18 -13.32 25.27 -9.43
C THR A 18 -13.16 26.73 -9.85
N GLY A 19 -12.73 26.95 -11.09
CA GLY A 19 -12.50 28.29 -11.62
C GLY A 19 -11.13 28.84 -11.24
N THR A 20 -10.94 30.16 -11.37
CA THR A 20 -9.62 30.78 -11.16
C THR A 20 -9.46 31.36 -9.76
N ILE A 21 -8.23 31.39 -9.25
CA ILE A 21 -7.91 32.12 -8.02
C ILE A 21 -8.19 33.61 -8.26
N PRO A 22 -9.12 34.24 -7.52
CA PRO A 22 -9.47 35.64 -7.74
C PRO A 22 -8.24 36.55 -7.59
N VAL A 23 -7.94 37.35 -8.62
CA VAL A 23 -6.75 38.22 -8.65
C VAL A 23 -6.61 39.13 -7.43
N ASN A 24 -7.74 39.53 -6.84
CA ASN A 24 -7.78 40.39 -5.65
C ASN A 24 -7.14 39.75 -4.41
N ILE A 25 -7.05 38.41 -4.33
CA ILE A 25 -6.34 37.71 -3.24
C ILE A 25 -4.85 38.07 -3.28
N PHE A 26 -4.27 38.16 -4.46
CA PHE A 26 -2.87 38.52 -4.64
C PHE A 26 -2.58 39.99 -4.29
N ASN A 27 -3.59 40.81 -3.97
CA ASN A 27 -3.40 42.21 -3.56
C ASN A 27 -3.49 42.43 -2.04
N ILE A 28 -3.64 41.38 -1.24
CA ILE A 28 -3.76 41.48 0.22
C ILE A 28 -2.37 41.42 0.85
N SER A 29 -1.76 42.57 1.08
CA SER A 29 -0.35 42.69 1.52
C SER A 29 -0.03 42.10 2.89
N SER A 30 -1.04 41.82 3.71
CA SER A 30 -0.88 41.14 5.00
C SER A 30 -0.64 39.64 4.89
N ILE A 31 -0.86 39.03 3.71
CA ILE A 31 -0.77 37.59 3.52
C ILE A 31 0.69 37.11 3.63
N SER A 32 0.88 36.11 4.47
CA SER A 32 2.08 35.30 4.61
C SER A 32 1.91 33.87 4.08
N GLY A 33 0.70 33.32 4.03
CA GLY A 33 0.45 31.99 3.48
C GLY A 33 -0.73 31.93 2.51
N LEU A 34 -0.48 31.39 1.32
CA LEU A 34 -1.52 31.03 0.34
C LEU A 34 -1.46 29.53 0.07
N LEU A 35 -2.43 28.80 0.59
CA LEU A 35 -2.53 27.36 0.49
C LEU A 35 -3.86 26.98 -0.18
N PHE A 36 -3.80 26.45 -1.39
CA PHE A 36 -4.96 25.95 -2.15
C PHE A 36 -4.76 24.52 -2.67
N PRO A 37 -4.09 23.59 -1.95
CA PRO A 37 -3.78 22.28 -2.51
C PRO A 37 -5.03 21.42 -2.75
N ALA A 38 -4.95 20.40 -3.61
CA ALA A 38 -6.01 19.42 -3.84
C ALA A 38 -7.39 20.05 -4.16
N ASN A 39 -7.44 20.89 -5.19
CA ASN A 39 -8.69 21.43 -5.74
C ASN A 39 -8.74 21.20 -7.26
N ASN A 40 -9.70 21.83 -7.94
CA ASN A 40 -9.81 21.84 -9.40
C ASN A 40 -9.69 23.29 -9.92
N LEU A 41 -8.81 24.07 -9.28
CA LEU A 41 -8.57 25.46 -9.64
C LEU A 41 -7.78 25.51 -10.95
N SER A 42 -8.11 26.47 -11.80
CA SER A 42 -7.43 26.74 -13.05
C SER A 42 -6.97 28.18 -13.11
N GLY A 43 -6.42 28.61 -14.25
CA GLY A 43 -5.87 29.95 -14.41
C GLY A 43 -4.35 29.94 -14.34
N HIS A 44 -3.75 31.02 -13.87
CA HIS A 44 -2.30 31.25 -13.93
C HIS A 44 -1.88 32.19 -12.80
N LEU A 45 -0.61 32.11 -12.39
CA LEU A 45 -0.06 33.02 -11.39
C LEU A 45 0.11 34.44 -11.96
N PRO A 46 -0.42 35.49 -11.30
CA PRO A 46 -0.22 36.85 -11.77
C PRO A 46 1.24 37.26 -11.70
N SER A 47 1.78 37.82 -12.79
CA SER A 47 3.17 38.29 -12.83
C SER A 47 3.46 39.44 -11.84
N THR A 48 2.44 40.05 -11.24
CA THR A 48 2.58 41.13 -10.27
C THR A 48 2.45 40.70 -8.80
N MET A 49 2.18 39.41 -8.52
CA MET A 49 1.81 38.95 -7.17
C MET A 49 2.86 39.28 -6.10
N CYS A 50 4.14 39.09 -6.38
CA CYS A 50 5.19 39.31 -5.38
C CYS A 50 5.56 40.78 -5.16
N TYR A 51 5.03 41.71 -5.97
CA TYR A 51 5.10 43.14 -5.64
C TYR A 51 4.00 43.56 -4.67
N THR A 52 2.95 42.75 -4.57
CA THR A 52 1.73 43.05 -3.82
C THR A 52 1.58 42.18 -2.57
N LEU A 53 2.33 41.07 -2.49
CA LEU A 53 2.46 40.16 -1.35
C LEU A 53 3.88 40.16 -0.75
N PRO A 54 4.35 41.24 -0.12
CA PRO A 54 5.72 41.35 0.38
C PRO A 54 6.01 40.44 1.59
N ASN A 55 4.99 39.85 2.20
CA ASN A 55 5.11 39.00 3.39
C ASN A 55 4.94 37.50 3.10
N LEU A 56 4.79 37.10 1.83
CA LEU A 56 4.52 35.70 1.48
C LEU A 56 5.70 34.80 1.86
N GLU A 57 5.44 33.84 2.73
CA GLU A 57 6.33 32.81 3.28
C GLU A 57 6.00 31.43 2.70
N VAL A 58 4.71 31.13 2.52
CA VAL A 58 4.25 29.83 2.00
C VAL A 58 3.30 30.01 0.82
N LEU A 59 3.59 29.31 -0.28
CA LEU A 59 2.71 29.21 -1.45
C LEU A 59 2.56 27.76 -1.86
N PHE A 60 1.43 27.15 -1.50
CA PHE A 60 1.08 25.76 -1.80
C PHE A 60 -0.14 25.71 -2.72
N LEU A 61 0.05 25.21 -3.94
CA LEU A 61 -0.97 25.14 -4.97
C LEU A 61 -1.12 23.73 -5.55
N SER A 62 -0.55 22.72 -4.88
CA SER A 62 -0.44 21.36 -5.39
C SER A 62 -1.77 20.72 -5.77
N THR A 63 -1.77 19.77 -6.72
CA THR A 63 -2.95 19.01 -7.15
C THR A 63 -4.11 19.93 -7.56
N ASN A 64 -3.93 20.61 -8.68
CA ASN A 64 -4.90 21.51 -9.32
C ASN A 64 -4.75 21.46 -10.86
N SER A 65 -5.42 22.35 -11.59
CA SER A 65 -5.26 22.54 -13.05
C SER A 65 -4.77 23.96 -13.38
N ILE A 66 -3.90 24.51 -12.53
CA ILE A 66 -3.32 25.84 -12.73
C ILE A 66 -2.21 25.70 -13.78
N GLY A 67 -2.30 26.52 -14.83
CA GLY A 67 -1.36 26.49 -15.93
C GLY A 67 -0.64 27.82 -16.15
N GLY A 68 -0.17 28.01 -17.38
CA GLY A 68 0.69 29.14 -17.73
C GLY A 68 2.13 28.92 -17.28
N THR A 69 2.93 29.99 -17.25
CA THR A 69 4.35 29.92 -16.86
C THR A 69 4.54 30.33 -15.41
N ILE A 70 5.58 29.80 -14.76
CA ILE A 70 6.02 30.33 -13.47
C ILE A 70 6.60 31.74 -13.71
N PRO A 71 5.99 32.80 -13.16
CA PRO A 71 6.43 34.15 -13.45
C PRO A 71 7.77 34.43 -12.76
N LYS A 72 8.71 35.06 -13.49
CA LYS A 72 10.04 35.42 -12.95
C LYS A 72 9.95 36.23 -11.65
N SER A 73 8.90 37.03 -11.50
CA SER A 73 8.65 37.86 -10.33
C SER A 73 8.39 37.09 -9.05
N ILE A 74 8.19 35.77 -9.09
CA ILE A 74 8.18 34.92 -7.89
C ILE A 74 9.43 35.19 -7.03
N SER A 75 10.57 35.45 -7.66
CA SER A 75 11.83 35.81 -7.00
C SER A 75 11.74 37.04 -6.09
N ASN A 76 10.73 37.90 -6.26
CA ASN A 76 10.54 39.09 -5.45
C ASN A 76 9.79 38.81 -4.14
N CYS A 77 9.22 37.62 -3.96
CA CYS A 77 8.66 37.16 -2.69
C CYS A 77 9.82 36.78 -1.76
N SER A 78 10.57 37.77 -1.28
CA SER A 78 11.88 37.55 -0.63
C SER A 78 11.83 36.80 0.69
N LYS A 79 10.64 36.60 1.28
CA LYS A 79 10.43 35.79 2.49
C LYS A 79 9.97 34.37 2.21
N LEU A 80 9.81 33.97 0.95
CA LEU A 80 9.25 32.66 0.61
C LEU A 80 10.17 31.54 1.12
N GLU A 81 9.62 30.70 1.98
CA GLU A 81 10.25 29.53 2.59
C GLU A 81 9.80 28.24 1.90
N ALA A 82 8.53 28.16 1.51
CA ALA A 82 7.99 26.96 0.89
C ALA A 82 7.23 27.31 -0.40
N PHE A 83 7.66 26.70 -1.50
CA PHE A 83 7.05 26.86 -2.81
C PHE A 83 6.69 25.49 -3.38
N ASP A 84 5.41 25.16 -3.33
CA ASP A 84 4.85 23.93 -3.88
C ASP A 84 3.77 24.29 -4.92
N VAL A 85 4.05 23.95 -6.16
CA VAL A 85 3.10 24.07 -7.28
C VAL A 85 2.97 22.75 -8.03
N SER A 86 3.23 21.63 -7.35
CA SER A 86 3.24 20.30 -7.92
C SER A 86 1.88 19.87 -8.47
N ASP A 87 1.85 18.85 -9.34
CA ASP A 87 0.63 18.24 -9.85
C ASP A 87 -0.36 19.28 -10.42
N ASN A 88 0.10 19.98 -11.46
CA ASN A 88 -0.58 21.09 -12.11
C ASN A 88 -0.26 21.12 -13.62
N ASP A 89 -0.77 22.13 -14.34
CA ASP A 89 -0.57 22.32 -15.77
C ASP A 89 0.50 23.39 -16.10
N PHE A 90 1.44 23.68 -15.19
CA PHE A 90 2.47 24.70 -15.46
C PHE A 90 3.37 24.30 -16.63
N THR A 91 3.72 25.28 -17.47
CA THR A 91 4.49 25.11 -18.70
C THR A 91 5.63 26.10 -18.79
N GLY A 92 6.52 25.89 -19.76
CA GLY A 92 7.61 26.80 -20.07
C GLY A 92 8.82 26.66 -19.14
N LYS A 93 9.76 27.60 -19.28
CA LYS A 93 11.06 27.55 -18.60
C LYS A 93 10.92 27.81 -17.10
N ILE A 94 11.59 26.99 -16.27
CA ILE A 94 11.83 27.30 -14.84
C ILE A 94 12.72 28.55 -14.73
N PRO A 95 12.26 29.65 -14.07
CA PRO A 95 13.03 30.88 -13.98
C PRO A 95 14.33 30.74 -13.17
N ASP A 96 15.45 31.16 -13.77
CA ASP A 96 16.74 31.23 -13.06
C ASP A 96 16.73 32.27 -11.92
N SER A 97 15.76 33.20 -11.89
CA SER A 97 15.61 34.18 -10.80
C SER A 97 15.16 33.56 -9.49
N LEU A 98 14.70 32.29 -9.48
CA LEU A 98 14.29 31.61 -8.25
C LEU A 98 15.43 31.46 -7.23
N GLY A 99 16.69 31.55 -7.65
CA GLY A 99 17.84 31.62 -6.75
C GLY A 99 17.85 32.85 -5.82
N ASP A 100 17.06 33.89 -6.10
CA ASP A 100 16.97 35.06 -5.22
C ASP A 100 16.09 34.80 -3.98
N LEU A 101 15.37 33.66 -3.92
CA LEU A 101 14.57 33.23 -2.76
C LEU A 101 15.48 32.68 -1.65
N ARG A 102 16.13 33.57 -0.91
CA ARG A 102 17.20 33.20 0.04
C ARG A 102 16.75 32.37 1.23
N PHE A 103 15.47 32.39 1.59
CA PHE A 103 14.89 31.64 2.70
C PHE A 103 14.22 30.33 2.29
N LEU A 104 14.26 29.99 1.00
CA LEU A 104 13.61 28.80 0.48
C LEU A 104 14.16 27.53 1.14
N VAL A 105 13.27 26.74 1.74
CA VAL A 105 13.48 25.46 2.42
C VAL A 105 12.96 24.31 1.55
N THR A 106 11.76 24.46 1.00
CA THR A 106 11.10 23.42 0.19
C THR A 106 10.77 23.99 -1.19
N PHE A 107 11.21 23.27 -2.23
CA PHE A 107 10.98 23.63 -3.62
C PHE A 107 10.41 22.45 -4.39
N ASP A 108 9.10 22.45 -4.59
CA ASP A 108 8.36 21.37 -5.22
C ASP A 108 7.64 21.86 -6.49
N LEU A 109 8.07 21.30 -7.62
CA LEU A 109 7.52 21.54 -8.94
C LEU A 109 7.00 20.25 -9.60
N ALA A 110 6.88 19.15 -8.86
CA ALA A 110 6.62 17.83 -9.40
C ALA A 110 5.38 17.77 -10.30
N ALA A 111 5.31 16.80 -11.21
CA ALA A 111 4.15 16.50 -12.06
C ALA A 111 3.58 17.75 -12.77
N ASN A 112 4.42 18.44 -13.54
CA ASN A 112 4.04 19.57 -14.39
C ASN A 112 4.61 19.40 -15.81
N ASN A 113 4.37 20.37 -16.68
CA ASN A 113 4.90 20.42 -18.06
C ASN A 113 6.07 21.41 -18.20
N LEU A 114 6.88 21.58 -17.15
CA LEU A 114 7.99 22.53 -17.14
C LEU A 114 9.18 22.01 -17.94
N ILE A 115 9.86 22.92 -18.62
CA ILE A 115 11.04 22.63 -19.44
C ILE A 115 12.26 23.41 -18.92
N SER A 116 13.46 22.98 -19.30
CA SER A 116 14.66 23.80 -19.13
C SER A 116 14.70 24.95 -20.13
N ASP A 117 15.74 25.78 -20.05
CA ASP A 117 16.01 26.79 -21.06
C ASP A 117 16.32 26.14 -22.43
N PRO A 118 15.51 26.34 -23.48
CA PRO A 118 15.80 25.75 -24.79
C PRO A 118 17.10 26.24 -25.43
N SER A 119 17.64 27.37 -24.96
CA SER A 119 18.89 27.95 -25.46
C SER A 119 20.14 27.35 -24.82
N SER A 120 19.99 26.55 -23.76
CA SER A 120 21.08 25.92 -23.05
C SER A 120 20.77 24.46 -22.71
N PRO A 121 21.69 23.51 -23.00
CA PRO A 121 21.50 22.14 -22.55
C PRO A 121 21.67 22.00 -21.04
N VAL A 122 22.12 23.03 -20.32
CA VAL A 122 22.39 23.00 -18.89
C VAL A 122 21.16 23.47 -18.12
N LEU A 123 20.84 22.76 -17.03
CA LEU A 123 19.78 23.14 -16.09
C LEU A 123 20.21 24.35 -15.23
N ASN A 124 20.31 25.54 -15.85
CA ASN A 124 20.87 26.74 -15.22
C ASN A 124 20.11 27.21 -13.97
N PHE A 125 18.82 26.90 -13.85
CA PHE A 125 18.07 27.22 -12.65
C PHE A 125 18.64 26.50 -11.40
N ILE A 126 19.23 25.31 -11.56
CA ILE A 126 19.93 24.60 -10.47
C ILE A 126 21.16 25.41 -10.01
N THR A 127 21.91 26.00 -10.95
CA THR A 127 23.01 26.90 -10.61
C THR A 127 22.52 28.08 -9.79
N SER A 128 21.35 28.62 -10.12
CA SER A 128 20.75 29.71 -9.35
C SER A 128 20.31 29.26 -7.96
N LEU A 129 19.74 28.06 -7.81
CA LEU A 129 19.30 27.53 -6.51
C LEU A 129 20.45 27.33 -5.51
N ALA A 130 21.72 27.33 -5.95
CA ALA A 130 22.88 27.37 -5.06
C ALA A 130 22.90 28.60 -4.12
N ASN A 131 22.12 29.63 -4.46
CA ASN A 131 21.93 30.82 -3.63
C ASN A 131 20.95 30.65 -2.47
N CYS A 132 20.15 29.57 -2.46
CA CYS A 132 19.12 29.26 -1.46
C CYS A 132 19.74 28.44 -0.32
N ASN A 133 20.34 29.11 0.67
CA ASN A 133 21.16 28.46 1.71
C ASN A 133 20.37 27.65 2.76
N TYR A 134 19.05 27.72 2.75
CA TYR A 134 18.17 26.99 3.67
C TYR A 134 17.48 25.78 3.03
N LEU A 135 17.73 25.54 1.74
CA LEU A 135 17.05 24.51 0.96
C LEU A 135 17.33 23.12 1.55
N GLN A 136 16.27 22.36 1.78
CA GLN A 136 16.25 21.01 2.36
C GLN A 136 15.67 19.99 1.39
N ALA A 137 14.68 20.38 0.59
CA ALA A 137 14.06 19.49 -0.39
C ALA A 137 13.91 20.17 -1.76
N ILE A 138 14.26 19.43 -2.80
CA ILE A 138 13.98 19.76 -4.20
C ILE A 138 13.20 18.59 -4.79
N ASP A 139 12.02 18.87 -5.35
CA ASP A 139 11.26 17.93 -6.14
C ASP A 139 10.96 18.51 -7.53
N LEU A 140 11.45 17.83 -8.55
CA LEU A 140 11.31 18.16 -9.98
C LEU A 140 10.59 17.07 -10.76
N THR A 141 10.15 16.02 -10.06
CA THR A 141 9.64 14.76 -10.59
C THR A 141 8.68 14.96 -11.73
N SER A 142 8.74 14.10 -12.75
CA SER A 142 7.77 14.08 -13.86
C SER A 142 7.60 15.41 -14.60
N ASN A 143 8.67 16.19 -14.75
CA ASN A 143 8.72 17.35 -15.65
C ASN A 143 9.61 17.09 -16.86
N PRO A 144 9.23 17.45 -18.10
CA PRO A 144 10.05 17.24 -19.28
C PRO A 144 11.24 18.23 -19.39
N LEU A 145 12.09 18.31 -18.37
CA LEU A 145 13.18 19.28 -18.27
C LEU A 145 14.16 19.20 -19.45
N ASP A 146 14.51 17.98 -19.86
CA ASP A 146 15.33 17.72 -21.07
C ASP A 146 16.71 18.40 -21.09
N GLY A 147 17.38 18.50 -19.93
CA GLY A 147 18.70 19.13 -19.79
C GLY A 147 19.72 18.30 -19.02
N VAL A 148 20.90 18.87 -18.80
CA VAL A 148 22.06 18.28 -18.12
C VAL A 148 22.29 18.98 -16.77
N LEU A 149 22.59 18.19 -15.74
CA LEU A 149 22.95 18.70 -14.41
C LEU A 149 24.25 19.53 -14.49
N PRO A 150 24.28 20.75 -13.95
CA PRO A 150 25.50 21.56 -13.91
C PRO A 150 26.44 21.11 -12.79
N ASP A 151 27.76 21.37 -12.94
CA ASP A 151 28.75 21.14 -11.87
C ASP A 151 28.44 21.90 -10.57
N SER A 152 27.74 23.03 -10.69
CA SER A 152 27.24 23.84 -9.57
C SER A 152 26.21 23.14 -8.70
N VAL A 153 25.72 21.94 -9.08
CA VAL A 153 24.88 21.11 -8.20
C VAL A 153 25.54 20.88 -6.84
N GLY A 154 26.88 20.81 -6.79
CA GLY A 154 27.64 20.67 -5.55
C GLY A 154 27.70 21.93 -4.69
N ASN A 155 27.15 23.05 -5.16
CA ASN A 155 27.04 24.31 -4.43
C ASN A 155 25.63 24.54 -3.86
N LEU A 156 24.71 23.59 -4.05
CA LEU A 156 23.41 23.63 -3.38
C LEU A 156 23.58 23.60 -1.86
N SER A 157 22.51 23.97 -1.15
CA SER A 157 22.48 24.04 0.31
C SER A 157 23.10 22.81 0.97
N SER A 158 23.96 23.03 1.96
CA SER A 158 24.50 21.96 2.80
C SER A 158 23.46 21.29 3.70
N LYS A 159 22.24 21.85 3.78
CA LYS A 159 21.09 21.28 4.47
C LYS A 159 20.19 20.46 3.53
N LEU A 160 20.54 20.33 2.26
CA LEU A 160 19.74 19.59 1.29
C LEU A 160 19.76 18.10 1.64
N GLU A 161 18.58 17.55 1.92
CA GLU A 161 18.35 16.16 2.34
C GLU A 161 17.70 15.36 1.21
N TYR A 162 16.78 15.97 0.47
CA TYR A 162 15.97 15.30 -0.54
C TYR A 162 16.15 15.92 -1.92
N VAL A 163 16.52 15.08 -2.89
CA VAL A 163 16.55 15.44 -4.31
C VAL A 163 15.75 14.41 -5.08
N TYR A 164 14.58 14.82 -5.56
CA TYR A 164 13.72 14.04 -6.45
C TYR A 164 13.70 14.68 -7.83
N ALA A 165 14.08 13.91 -8.84
CA ALA A 165 14.02 14.32 -10.23
C ALA A 165 13.83 13.11 -11.15
N ASP A 166 12.95 12.18 -10.77
CA ASP A 166 12.61 11.05 -11.61
C ASP A 166 11.73 11.45 -12.80
N HIS A 167 11.82 10.69 -13.89
CA HIS A 167 11.08 10.95 -15.13
C HIS A 167 11.30 12.34 -15.75
N CYS A 168 12.46 12.97 -15.50
CA CYS A 168 12.72 14.34 -15.93
C CYS A 168 13.35 14.50 -17.33
N LYS A 169 13.68 13.39 -17.99
CA LYS A 169 14.49 13.34 -19.22
C LYS A 169 15.88 13.99 -19.05
N ILE A 170 16.43 13.99 -17.83
CA ILE A 170 17.76 14.52 -17.54
C ILE A 170 18.82 13.69 -18.26
N LYS A 171 19.77 14.38 -18.90
CA LYS A 171 20.82 13.81 -19.74
C LYS A 171 22.21 14.06 -19.16
N GLY A 172 23.21 13.48 -19.79
CA GLY A 172 24.62 13.72 -19.45
C GLY A 172 25.08 12.92 -18.23
N ALA A 173 26.27 13.24 -17.74
CA ALA A 173 26.83 12.59 -16.56
C ALA A 173 26.34 13.25 -15.27
N ILE A 174 26.28 12.48 -14.19
CA ILE A 174 26.10 13.04 -12.84
C ILE A 174 27.41 13.76 -12.46
N PRO A 175 27.39 15.08 -12.19
CA PRO A 175 28.60 15.83 -11.86
C PRO A 175 29.23 15.36 -10.55
N SER A 176 30.56 15.43 -10.44
CA SER A 176 31.28 15.06 -9.21
C SER A 176 30.92 15.96 -8.02
N GLY A 177 30.43 17.18 -8.28
CA GLY A 177 29.94 18.10 -7.26
C GLY A 177 28.83 17.51 -6.39
N ILE A 178 28.09 16.50 -6.85
CA ILE A 178 27.02 15.85 -6.06
C ILE A 178 27.52 15.35 -4.70
N GLY A 179 28.78 14.94 -4.60
CA GLY A 179 29.39 14.47 -3.35
C GLY A 179 29.64 15.54 -2.29
N ASN A 180 29.40 16.82 -2.61
CA ASN A 180 29.49 17.92 -1.64
C ASN A 180 28.20 18.05 -0.78
N LEU A 181 27.12 17.38 -1.15
CA LEU A 181 25.81 17.48 -0.49
C LEU A 181 25.77 16.60 0.76
N SER A 182 26.57 16.95 1.76
CA SER A 182 26.83 16.09 2.94
C SER A 182 25.61 15.75 3.81
N SER A 183 24.49 16.46 3.66
CA SER A 183 23.24 16.14 4.37
C SER A 183 22.28 15.26 3.57
N LEU A 184 22.60 14.93 2.30
CA LEU A 184 21.70 14.20 1.41
C LEU A 184 21.38 12.81 1.97
N THR A 185 20.09 12.55 2.16
CA THR A 185 19.56 11.26 2.62
C THR A 185 18.96 10.47 1.45
N THR A 186 18.31 11.17 0.51
CA THR A 186 17.65 10.57 -0.64
C THR A 186 18.07 11.25 -1.94
N LEU A 187 18.53 10.43 -2.88
CA LEU A 187 18.78 10.83 -4.26
C LEU A 187 17.95 9.98 -5.22
N ASP A 188 16.93 10.59 -5.81
CA ASP A 188 16.10 9.95 -6.83
C ASP A 188 16.29 10.61 -8.20
N LEU A 189 16.86 9.83 -9.12
CA LEU A 189 17.03 10.16 -10.54
C LEU A 189 16.47 9.02 -11.41
N PHE A 190 15.47 8.29 -10.92
CA PHE A 190 14.84 7.19 -11.62
C PHE A 190 14.34 7.59 -13.01
N ASN A 191 14.47 6.67 -13.97
CA ASN A 191 13.93 6.81 -15.33
C ASN A 191 14.32 8.11 -16.05
N ASN A 192 15.64 8.32 -16.17
CA ASN A 192 16.23 9.44 -16.88
C ASN A 192 17.12 8.95 -18.05
N GLN A 193 17.86 9.86 -18.67
CA GLN A 193 18.77 9.59 -19.79
C GLN A 193 20.24 9.81 -19.38
N LEU A 194 20.56 9.61 -18.10
CA LEU A 194 21.91 9.81 -17.57
C LEU A 194 22.88 8.79 -18.16
N ILE A 195 24.10 9.23 -18.45
CA ILE A 195 25.17 8.44 -19.07
C ILE A 195 26.48 8.59 -18.30
N GLY A 196 27.50 7.82 -18.68
CA GLY A 196 28.84 7.94 -18.10
C GLY A 196 28.96 7.29 -16.73
N PRO A 197 30.14 7.38 -16.10
CA PRO A 197 30.37 6.76 -14.80
C PRO A 197 29.68 7.51 -13.67
N LEU A 198 29.14 6.78 -12.69
CA LEU A 198 28.76 7.36 -11.40
C LEU A 198 30.02 7.95 -10.74
N PRO A 199 30.01 9.23 -10.32
CA PRO A 199 31.21 9.87 -9.81
C PRO A 199 31.64 9.26 -8.47
N ASN A 200 32.95 9.08 -8.28
CA ASN A 200 33.49 8.50 -7.05
C ASN A 200 33.11 9.29 -5.78
N SER A 201 32.85 10.60 -5.92
CA SER A 201 32.48 11.49 -4.83
C SER A 201 31.15 11.13 -4.15
N ILE A 202 30.35 10.22 -4.71
CA ILE A 202 29.20 9.60 -4.01
C ILE A 202 29.62 8.97 -2.69
N GLU A 203 30.86 8.48 -2.57
CA GLU A 203 31.39 7.93 -1.32
C GLU A 203 31.43 8.94 -0.16
N ASN A 204 31.35 10.25 -0.45
CA ASN A 204 31.34 11.30 0.56
C ASN A 204 29.97 11.51 1.21
N LEU A 205 28.90 10.94 0.65
CA LEU A 205 27.52 11.13 1.11
C LEU A 205 27.18 10.20 2.28
N GLN A 206 27.83 10.42 3.42
CA GLN A 206 27.78 9.53 4.58
C GLN A 206 26.39 9.42 5.24
N LYS A 207 25.49 10.38 4.99
CA LYS A 207 24.08 10.33 5.43
C LYS A 207 23.13 9.69 4.42
N LEU A 208 23.63 9.25 3.26
CA LEU A 208 22.78 8.72 2.21
C LEU A 208 22.15 7.39 2.65
N GLU A 209 20.83 7.36 2.63
CA GLU A 209 20.01 6.21 3.01
C GLU A 209 19.40 5.53 1.78
N GLN A 210 19.05 6.33 0.77
CA GLN A 210 18.31 5.85 -0.38
C GLN A 210 18.87 6.43 -1.68
N ILE A 211 19.07 5.53 -2.66
CA ILE A 211 19.48 5.92 -4.00
C ILE A 211 18.67 5.18 -5.05
N TYR A 212 18.01 5.96 -5.92
CA TYR A 212 17.19 5.48 -7.02
C TYR A 212 17.78 5.98 -8.34
N LEU A 213 18.45 5.08 -9.06
CA LEU A 213 19.05 5.37 -10.37
C LEU A 213 18.51 4.45 -11.45
N THR A 214 17.51 3.62 -11.13
CA THR A 214 16.97 2.62 -12.03
C THR A 214 16.52 3.23 -13.37
N TRP A 215 16.67 2.49 -14.47
CA TRP A 215 16.37 2.91 -15.84
C TRP A 215 17.12 4.17 -16.29
N ASN A 216 18.45 4.13 -16.20
CA ASN A 216 19.36 5.08 -16.81
C ASN A 216 20.37 4.35 -17.72
N LYS A 217 21.44 5.03 -18.15
CA LYS A 217 22.52 4.44 -18.96
C LYS A 217 23.90 4.68 -18.30
N ILE A 218 23.92 4.75 -16.98
CA ILE A 218 25.14 5.03 -16.22
C ILE A 218 25.95 3.75 -16.00
N SER A 219 27.27 3.92 -15.89
CA SER A 219 28.21 2.88 -15.49
C SER A 219 28.50 3.01 -13.99
N VAL A 220 28.18 1.99 -13.20
CA VAL A 220 28.16 2.05 -11.74
C VAL A 220 29.23 1.15 -11.14
N PRO A 221 30.31 1.70 -10.56
CA PRO A 221 31.26 0.93 -9.75
C PRO A 221 30.65 0.64 -8.37
N LEU A 222 30.10 -0.57 -8.15
CA LEU A 222 29.41 -0.92 -6.89
C LEU A 222 30.26 -0.75 -5.62
N ARG A 223 31.59 -0.79 -5.74
CA ARG A 223 32.51 -0.58 -4.60
C ARG A 223 32.32 0.78 -3.90
N LEU A 224 31.77 1.78 -4.61
CA LEU A 224 31.54 3.12 -4.06
C LEU A 224 30.52 3.10 -2.89
N PHE A 225 29.59 2.13 -2.89
CA PHE A 225 28.58 2.01 -1.86
C PHE A 225 29.08 1.32 -0.59
N CYS A 226 30.25 0.67 -0.63
CA CYS A 226 30.79 -0.03 0.54
C CYS A 226 31.12 0.91 1.72
N ALA A 227 31.34 2.20 1.45
CA ALA A 227 31.59 3.20 2.49
C ALA A 227 30.30 3.78 3.11
N LEU A 228 29.14 3.55 2.50
CA LEU A 228 27.87 4.17 2.91
C LEU A 228 27.13 3.28 3.93
N GLN A 229 27.44 3.49 5.21
CA GLN A 229 26.95 2.63 6.31
C GLN A 229 25.45 2.82 6.64
N ASN A 230 24.84 3.91 6.19
CA ASN A 230 23.41 4.18 6.40
C ASN A 230 22.54 3.75 5.21
N LEU A 231 23.14 3.23 4.13
CA LEU A 231 22.42 2.91 2.91
C LEU A 231 21.44 1.76 3.15
N GLY A 232 20.15 2.07 3.08
CA GLY A 232 19.04 1.12 3.24
C GLY A 232 18.45 0.66 1.91
N ALA A 233 18.45 1.53 0.89
CA ALA A 233 17.84 1.27 -0.40
C ALA A 233 18.81 1.57 -1.56
N LEU A 234 19.10 0.55 -2.37
CA LEU A 234 19.96 0.65 -3.54
C LEU A 234 19.24 0.10 -4.79
N TYR A 235 18.69 1.02 -5.59
CA TYR A 235 17.95 0.72 -6.82
C TYR A 235 18.76 1.16 -8.05
N LEU A 236 19.37 0.18 -8.72
CA LEU A 236 20.27 0.40 -9.86
C LEU A 236 19.84 -0.33 -11.13
N GLY A 237 18.67 -0.97 -11.12
CA GLY A 237 18.20 -1.80 -12.22
C GLY A 237 18.20 -1.05 -13.56
N GLY A 238 18.42 -1.73 -14.67
CA GLY A 238 18.41 -1.02 -15.96
C GLY A 238 19.69 -0.27 -16.35
N ASN A 239 20.74 -0.31 -15.52
CA ASN A 239 22.03 0.37 -15.77
C ASN A 239 23.15 -0.61 -16.17
N LEU A 240 24.42 -0.19 -16.10
CA LEU A 240 25.58 -1.07 -16.28
C LEU A 240 26.45 -1.10 -15.02
N ILE A 241 26.61 -2.25 -14.36
CA ILE A 241 27.59 -2.37 -13.28
C ILE A 241 29.01 -2.46 -13.85
N ALA A 242 29.85 -1.50 -13.51
CA ALA A 242 31.26 -1.49 -13.90
C ALA A 242 31.99 -2.69 -13.28
N GLY A 243 32.63 -3.50 -14.13
CA GLY A 243 33.31 -4.74 -13.74
C GLY A 243 32.41 -5.98 -13.67
N GLY A 244 31.08 -5.84 -13.80
CA GLY A 244 30.16 -6.97 -13.91
C GLY A 244 30.13 -7.92 -12.70
N ALA A 245 30.48 -7.43 -11.52
CA ALA A 245 30.55 -8.20 -10.28
C ALA A 245 30.06 -7.39 -9.08
N ILE A 246 29.43 -8.08 -8.12
CA ILE A 246 29.12 -7.53 -6.81
C ILE A 246 30.40 -7.66 -5.95
N PRO A 247 30.92 -6.57 -5.36
CA PRO A 247 32.14 -6.63 -4.55
C PRO A 247 31.85 -7.22 -3.16
N ASP A 248 32.83 -7.93 -2.59
CA ASP A 248 32.70 -8.57 -1.27
C ASP A 248 32.30 -7.58 -0.16
N CYS A 249 32.79 -6.35 -0.23
CA CYS A 249 32.53 -5.34 0.80
C CYS A 249 31.05 -4.93 0.93
N LEU A 250 30.24 -5.11 -0.13
CA LEU A 250 28.81 -4.76 -0.07
C LEU A 250 28.06 -5.65 0.94
N GLY A 251 28.56 -6.87 1.18
CA GLY A 251 28.05 -7.77 2.21
C GLY A 251 28.24 -7.28 3.65
N ASN A 252 29.00 -6.20 3.86
CA ASN A 252 29.18 -5.59 5.18
C ASN A 252 28.16 -4.47 5.47
N ASN A 253 27.38 -4.03 4.48
CA ASN A 253 26.39 -2.96 4.63
C ASN A 253 25.10 -3.49 5.28
N THR A 254 25.15 -3.76 6.58
CA THR A 254 24.02 -4.34 7.36
C THR A 254 22.77 -3.46 7.46
N SER A 255 22.86 -2.19 7.06
CA SER A 255 21.74 -1.27 6.88
C SER A 255 20.88 -1.60 5.65
N LEU A 256 21.42 -2.31 4.64
CA LEU A 256 20.69 -2.60 3.41
C LEU A 256 19.43 -3.42 3.69
N ARG A 257 18.33 -2.94 3.13
CA ARG A 257 17.01 -3.58 3.13
C ARG A 257 16.58 -3.93 1.71
N TYR A 258 16.88 -3.07 0.74
CA TYR A 258 16.50 -3.24 -0.66
C TYR A 258 17.74 -3.21 -1.55
N LEU A 259 17.99 -4.31 -2.26
CA LEU A 259 19.06 -4.40 -3.25
C LEU A 259 18.50 -4.84 -4.60
N HIS A 260 18.37 -3.88 -5.52
CA HIS A 260 17.79 -4.07 -6.83
C HIS A 260 18.83 -3.81 -7.93
N LEU A 261 19.35 -4.89 -8.51
CA LEU A 261 20.39 -4.91 -9.55
C LEU A 261 19.96 -5.65 -10.82
N TYR A 262 18.65 -5.71 -11.09
CA TYR A 262 18.14 -6.41 -12.26
C TYR A 262 18.55 -5.75 -13.57
N PHE A 263 18.82 -6.54 -14.62
CA PHE A 263 19.24 -6.00 -15.92
C PHE A 263 20.41 -5.02 -15.82
N THR A 264 21.48 -5.40 -15.10
CA THR A 264 22.67 -4.54 -14.90
C THR A 264 23.96 -5.08 -15.50
N GLY A 265 23.89 -6.20 -16.21
CA GLY A 265 25.01 -6.81 -16.90
C GLY A 265 26.01 -7.51 -15.97
N LEU A 266 25.58 -7.95 -14.78
CA LEU A 266 26.39 -8.79 -13.89
C LEU A 266 26.67 -10.15 -14.53
N LYS A 267 27.89 -10.68 -14.38
CA LYS A 267 28.35 -11.91 -15.09
C LYS A 267 29.05 -12.95 -14.21
N SER A 268 29.45 -12.56 -13.01
CA SER A 268 30.23 -13.39 -12.10
C SER A 268 29.33 -14.15 -11.11
N SER A 269 29.90 -15.08 -10.36
CA SER A 269 29.22 -15.70 -9.23
C SER A 269 29.00 -14.69 -8.10
N LEU A 270 27.96 -14.92 -7.29
CA LEU A 270 27.68 -14.07 -6.13
C LEU A 270 28.75 -14.24 -5.04
N PRO A 271 29.24 -13.14 -4.43
CA PRO A 271 30.20 -13.22 -3.33
C PRO A 271 29.54 -13.81 -2.08
N MET A 272 30.28 -14.61 -1.31
CA MET A 272 29.76 -15.24 -0.08
C MET A 272 29.33 -14.23 0.98
N SER A 273 29.94 -13.04 1.00
CA SER A 273 29.59 -11.98 1.93
C SER A 273 28.18 -11.42 1.68
N LEU A 274 27.61 -11.54 0.47
CA LEU A 274 26.25 -11.07 0.18
C LEU A 274 25.22 -11.72 1.11
N TRP A 275 25.45 -12.96 1.50
CA TRP A 275 24.58 -13.73 2.38
C TRP A 275 24.67 -13.31 3.85
N ASN A 276 25.55 -12.37 4.20
CA ASN A 276 25.63 -11.80 5.55
C ASN A 276 24.60 -10.70 5.80
N LEU A 277 23.86 -10.25 4.77
CA LEU A 277 22.88 -9.18 4.87
C LEU A 277 21.56 -9.67 5.51
N GLN A 278 21.59 -10.02 6.80
CA GLN A 278 20.46 -10.64 7.50
C GLN A 278 19.18 -9.79 7.52
N ASN A 279 19.34 -8.47 7.46
CA ASN A 279 18.23 -7.51 7.42
C ASN A 279 17.70 -7.23 6.01
N LEU A 280 18.28 -7.87 4.98
CA LEU A 280 17.85 -7.67 3.61
C LEU A 280 16.44 -8.21 3.44
N LEU A 281 15.56 -7.36 2.93
CA LEU A 281 14.14 -7.63 2.76
C LEU A 281 13.85 -8.06 1.32
N GLU A 282 14.46 -7.36 0.37
CA GLU A 282 14.30 -7.64 -1.05
C GLU A 282 15.65 -7.71 -1.76
N LEU A 283 15.82 -8.79 -2.52
CA LEU A 283 16.98 -9.02 -3.38
C LEU A 283 16.51 -9.33 -4.80
N ASN A 284 16.73 -8.40 -5.72
CA ASN A 284 16.42 -8.60 -7.13
C ASN A 284 17.69 -8.54 -7.97
N LEU A 285 18.14 -9.71 -8.42
CA LEU A 285 19.31 -9.91 -9.28
C LEU A 285 18.91 -10.45 -10.67
N SER A 286 17.63 -10.37 -11.01
CA SER A 286 17.09 -10.99 -12.22
C SER A 286 17.64 -10.38 -13.52
N SER A 287 17.49 -11.09 -14.64
CA SER A 287 17.85 -10.61 -15.98
C SER A 287 19.32 -10.19 -16.09
N ASN A 288 20.23 -11.01 -15.55
CA ASN A 288 21.67 -10.80 -15.63
C ASN A 288 22.34 -12.00 -16.33
N SER A 289 23.65 -12.13 -16.20
CA SER A 289 24.43 -13.27 -16.67
C SER A 289 25.16 -13.95 -15.52
N LEU A 290 24.58 -13.95 -14.32
CA LEU A 290 25.17 -14.54 -13.12
C LEU A 290 25.31 -16.06 -13.29
N THR A 291 26.40 -16.62 -12.78
CA THR A 291 26.75 -18.05 -12.90
C THR A 291 27.06 -18.65 -11.53
N GLY A 292 27.24 -19.97 -11.46
CA GLY A 292 27.55 -20.71 -10.23
C GLY A 292 26.29 -21.27 -9.56
N SER A 293 26.46 -21.82 -8.36
CA SER A 293 25.38 -22.42 -7.58
C SER A 293 24.81 -21.46 -6.54
N LEU A 294 23.59 -21.76 -6.07
CA LEU A 294 23.02 -21.12 -4.87
C LEU A 294 23.60 -21.81 -3.62
N PRO A 295 24.34 -21.10 -2.75
CA PRO A 295 25.00 -21.72 -1.60
C PRO A 295 24.03 -21.93 -0.43
N ALA A 296 24.41 -22.76 0.54
CA ALA A 296 23.56 -23.06 1.69
C ALA A 296 23.31 -21.82 2.58
N GLU A 297 24.26 -20.90 2.57
CA GLU A 297 24.28 -19.62 3.28
C GLU A 297 23.18 -18.67 2.84
N ILE A 298 22.48 -18.91 1.71
CA ILE A 298 21.27 -18.17 1.34
C ILE A 298 20.23 -18.13 2.48
N SER A 299 20.23 -19.17 3.31
CA SER A 299 19.39 -19.30 4.52
C SER A 299 19.68 -18.27 5.61
N ASN A 300 20.79 -17.53 5.53
CA ASN A 300 21.14 -16.45 6.47
C ASN A 300 20.32 -15.19 6.25
N LEU A 301 19.69 -15.02 5.07
CA LEU A 301 18.85 -13.86 4.75
C LEU A 301 17.46 -13.96 5.41
N LYS A 302 17.42 -14.11 6.74
CA LYS A 302 16.20 -14.39 7.52
C LYS A 302 15.13 -13.29 7.43
N GLY A 303 15.52 -12.05 7.16
CA GLY A 303 14.60 -10.94 6.93
C GLY A 303 13.96 -10.93 5.53
N ALA A 304 14.43 -11.75 4.59
CA ALA A 304 14.02 -11.65 3.21
C ALA A 304 12.56 -12.09 3.00
N ILE A 305 11.80 -11.24 2.31
CA ILE A 305 10.42 -11.53 1.91
C ILE A 305 10.30 -11.78 0.40
N SER A 306 11.26 -11.28 -0.38
CA SER A 306 11.25 -11.37 -1.85
C SER A 306 12.65 -11.58 -2.37
N MET A 307 12.83 -12.65 -3.15
CA MET A 307 14.06 -12.92 -3.87
C MET A 307 13.77 -13.26 -5.32
N ASP A 308 14.41 -12.54 -6.24
CA ASP A 308 14.33 -12.81 -7.68
C ASP A 308 15.73 -12.99 -8.27
N PHE A 309 16.01 -14.22 -8.70
CA PHE A 309 17.23 -14.62 -9.40
C PHE A 309 16.95 -15.06 -10.84
N SER A 310 15.74 -14.79 -11.36
CA SER A 310 15.32 -15.31 -12.65
C SER A 310 16.12 -14.75 -13.82
N ASN A 311 16.11 -15.45 -14.96
CA ASN A 311 16.81 -15.05 -16.18
C ASN A 311 18.31 -14.85 -15.93
N ASN A 312 18.97 -15.91 -15.47
CA ASN A 312 20.41 -15.98 -15.22
C ASN A 312 20.94 -17.35 -15.68
N TYR A 313 22.18 -17.67 -15.31
CA TYR A 313 22.83 -18.96 -15.57
C TYR A 313 23.19 -19.68 -14.26
N PHE A 314 22.38 -19.56 -13.22
CA PHE A 314 22.58 -20.35 -12.00
C PHE A 314 22.38 -21.83 -12.31
N SER A 315 23.30 -22.67 -11.84
CA SER A 315 23.35 -24.10 -12.10
C SER A 315 23.37 -24.90 -10.79
N GLU A 316 23.51 -26.23 -10.90
CA GLU A 316 23.44 -27.17 -9.77
C GLU A 316 22.05 -27.23 -9.11
N ASP A 317 21.98 -27.92 -7.98
CA ASP A 317 20.74 -28.17 -7.25
C ASP A 317 20.31 -26.93 -6.43
N ILE A 318 19.01 -26.81 -6.19
CA ILE A 318 18.47 -25.86 -5.20
C ILE A 318 18.88 -26.35 -3.80
N PRO A 319 19.58 -25.56 -2.96
CA PRO A 319 20.03 -26.00 -1.65
C PRO A 319 18.84 -26.24 -0.72
N SER A 320 18.87 -27.35 0.03
CA SER A 320 17.79 -27.68 0.98
C SER A 320 17.60 -26.64 2.09
N SER A 321 18.64 -25.88 2.43
CA SER A 321 18.58 -24.78 3.41
C SER A 321 17.72 -23.60 2.96
N ILE A 322 17.34 -23.51 1.68
CA ILE A 322 16.35 -22.51 1.22
C ILE A 322 15.04 -22.60 2.01
N GLY A 323 14.71 -23.79 2.49
CA GLY A 323 13.52 -24.05 3.31
C GLY A 323 13.54 -23.38 4.68
N ASP A 324 14.69 -22.87 5.13
CA ASP A 324 14.83 -22.17 6.42
C ASP A 324 14.49 -20.67 6.32
N LEU A 325 14.09 -20.17 5.13
CA LEU A 325 13.63 -18.81 4.89
C LEU A 325 12.11 -18.70 5.11
N GLU A 326 11.68 -18.81 6.36
CA GLU A 326 10.26 -18.92 6.74
C GLU A 326 9.42 -17.66 6.43
N ASN A 327 10.07 -16.48 6.38
CA ASN A 327 9.44 -15.20 6.05
C ASN A 327 9.30 -14.97 4.53
N LEU A 328 9.91 -15.81 3.69
CA LEU A 328 9.97 -15.58 2.26
C LEU A 328 8.58 -15.77 1.63
N GLN A 329 8.08 -14.71 1.00
CA GLN A 329 6.77 -14.68 0.36
C GLN A 329 6.87 -14.95 -1.15
N SER A 330 7.94 -14.46 -1.78
CA SER A 330 8.14 -14.58 -3.23
C SER A 330 9.55 -15.10 -3.53
N LEU A 331 9.62 -16.22 -4.23
CA LEU A 331 10.86 -16.77 -4.76
C LEU A 331 10.72 -17.02 -6.26
N SER A 332 11.60 -16.41 -7.05
CA SER A 332 11.72 -16.66 -8.48
C SER A 332 13.13 -17.13 -8.82
N LEU A 333 13.22 -18.36 -9.31
CA LEU A 333 14.43 -18.98 -9.87
C LEU A 333 14.24 -19.32 -11.35
N ALA A 334 13.20 -18.78 -11.98
CA ALA A 334 12.82 -19.11 -13.34
C ALA A 334 13.92 -18.78 -14.37
N HIS A 335 13.95 -19.47 -15.50
CA HIS A 335 14.92 -19.23 -16.57
C HIS A 335 16.38 -19.26 -16.08
N ASN A 336 16.78 -20.41 -15.55
CA ASN A 336 18.14 -20.71 -15.12
C ASN A 336 18.58 -22.09 -15.65
N GLN A 337 19.71 -22.59 -15.17
CA GLN A 337 20.27 -23.91 -15.48
C GLN A 337 20.21 -24.85 -14.26
N LEU A 338 19.28 -24.61 -13.33
CA LEU A 338 19.15 -25.41 -12.11
C LEU A 338 18.73 -26.83 -12.44
N GLN A 339 19.28 -27.80 -11.73
CA GLN A 339 19.05 -29.23 -11.92
C GLN A 339 18.67 -29.92 -10.61
N GLY A 340 18.70 -31.25 -10.59
CA GLY A 340 18.37 -32.02 -9.40
C GLY A 340 16.87 -32.01 -9.10
N HIS A 341 16.52 -32.10 -7.83
CA HIS A 341 15.13 -32.19 -7.37
C HIS A 341 14.68 -30.90 -6.69
N ILE A 342 13.38 -30.62 -6.67
CA ILE A 342 12.82 -29.59 -5.79
C ILE A 342 12.97 -30.10 -4.34
N PRO A 343 13.65 -29.38 -3.42
CA PRO A 343 13.86 -29.87 -2.06
C PRO A 343 12.55 -29.97 -1.26
N GLU A 344 12.37 -31.07 -0.51
CA GLU A 344 11.24 -31.24 0.43
C GLU A 344 11.14 -30.09 1.45
N ALA A 345 12.28 -29.48 1.80
CA ALA A 345 12.36 -28.37 2.73
C ALA A 345 11.62 -27.10 2.26
N VAL A 346 11.36 -26.93 0.96
CA VAL A 346 10.56 -25.81 0.45
C VAL A 346 9.15 -25.83 1.05
N GLY A 347 8.61 -27.00 1.40
CA GLY A 347 7.33 -27.13 2.08
C GLY A 347 7.29 -26.58 3.52
N LYS A 348 8.42 -26.11 4.06
CA LYS A 348 8.51 -25.41 5.36
C LYS A 348 8.33 -23.89 5.25
N MET A 349 8.40 -23.33 4.04
CA MET A 349 8.36 -21.88 3.82
C MET A 349 6.91 -21.38 3.85
N LEU A 350 6.27 -21.43 5.03
CA LEU A 350 4.82 -21.28 5.16
C LEU A 350 4.28 -19.94 4.65
N SER A 351 5.09 -18.88 4.64
CA SER A 351 4.73 -17.54 4.14
C SER A 351 4.70 -17.43 2.61
N LEU A 352 5.16 -18.46 1.88
CA LEU A 352 5.36 -18.41 0.44
C LEU A 352 4.03 -18.31 -0.32
N ASN A 353 3.84 -17.21 -1.03
CA ASN A 353 2.68 -16.97 -1.90
C ASN A 353 3.02 -17.10 -3.40
N ARG A 354 4.29 -16.91 -3.77
CA ARG A 354 4.80 -17.02 -5.13
C ARG A 354 6.05 -17.88 -5.18
N LEU A 355 6.00 -18.93 -5.98
CA LEU A 355 7.13 -19.79 -6.29
C LEU A 355 7.20 -20.05 -7.79
N ASP A 356 8.22 -19.49 -8.44
CA ASP A 356 8.49 -19.71 -9.86
C ASP A 356 9.83 -20.41 -10.06
N LEU A 357 9.77 -21.64 -10.55
CA LEU A 357 10.90 -22.51 -10.85
C LEU A 357 10.90 -22.90 -12.34
N SER A 358 10.11 -22.22 -13.17
CA SER A 358 9.92 -22.58 -14.58
C SER A 358 11.20 -22.40 -15.41
N TYR A 359 11.28 -23.06 -16.55
CA TYR A 359 12.42 -22.97 -17.47
C TYR A 359 13.77 -23.28 -16.78
N ASN A 360 13.87 -24.48 -16.24
CA ASN A 360 15.08 -25.04 -15.64
C ASN A 360 15.25 -26.50 -16.12
N SER A 361 16.22 -27.22 -15.55
CA SER A 361 16.44 -28.65 -15.76
C SER A 361 16.07 -29.48 -14.53
N LEU A 362 15.11 -29.03 -13.72
CA LEU A 362 14.68 -29.72 -12.50
C LEU A 362 14.02 -31.06 -12.86
N SER A 363 14.21 -32.07 -12.02
CA SER A 363 13.85 -33.46 -12.26
C SER A 363 13.28 -34.13 -11.00
N GLY A 364 12.77 -35.35 -11.16
CA GLY A 364 12.17 -36.11 -10.07
C GLY A 364 10.75 -35.64 -9.72
N LEU A 365 10.32 -35.85 -8.48
CA LEU A 365 8.95 -35.60 -8.04
C LEU A 365 8.73 -34.15 -7.63
N ILE A 366 7.49 -33.67 -7.75
CA ILE A 366 7.03 -32.48 -7.03
C ILE A 366 6.78 -32.89 -5.57
N PRO A 367 7.51 -32.33 -4.57
CA PRO A 367 7.39 -32.72 -3.17
C PRO A 367 5.97 -32.60 -2.63
N ILE A 368 5.51 -33.62 -1.91
CA ILE A 368 4.17 -33.60 -1.31
C ILE A 368 4.10 -32.59 -0.15
N SER A 369 5.25 -32.23 0.43
CA SER A 369 5.35 -31.18 1.45
C SER A 369 4.85 -29.82 0.96
N LEU A 370 4.85 -29.55 -0.35
CA LEU A 370 4.30 -28.32 -0.93
C LEU A 370 2.78 -28.19 -0.73
N GLU A 371 2.08 -29.28 -0.39
CA GLU A 371 0.67 -29.20 0.02
C GLU A 371 0.47 -28.38 1.31
N ASN A 372 1.52 -28.15 2.11
CA ASN A 372 1.48 -27.37 3.33
C ASN A 372 1.48 -25.85 3.10
N LEU A 373 1.84 -25.38 1.90
CA LEU A 373 1.99 -23.95 1.59
C LEU A 373 0.63 -23.29 1.34
N GLN A 374 -0.10 -22.98 2.40
CA GLN A 374 -1.52 -22.58 2.32
C GLN A 374 -1.74 -21.24 1.59
N TYR A 375 -0.75 -20.34 1.62
CA TYR A 375 -0.82 -19.03 0.95
C TYR A 375 -0.31 -19.05 -0.50
N LEU A 376 0.14 -20.20 -1.02
CA LEU A 376 0.70 -20.30 -2.37
C LEU A 376 -0.39 -20.09 -3.44
N THR A 377 -0.36 -18.93 -4.09
CA THR A 377 -1.31 -18.54 -5.15
C THR A 377 -0.69 -18.70 -6.54
N LEU A 378 0.60 -18.40 -6.67
CA LEU A 378 1.35 -18.55 -7.91
C LEU A 378 2.42 -19.62 -7.72
N PHE A 379 2.21 -20.76 -8.39
CA PHE A 379 3.19 -21.82 -8.48
C PHE A 379 3.45 -22.12 -9.94
N ASN A 380 4.71 -22.10 -10.38
CA ASN A 380 5.07 -22.43 -11.74
C ASN A 380 6.32 -23.30 -11.78
N VAL A 381 6.19 -24.50 -12.34
CA VAL A 381 7.28 -25.46 -12.57
C VAL A 381 7.32 -25.91 -14.03
N SER A 382 6.66 -25.16 -14.92
CA SER A 382 6.62 -25.47 -16.34
C SER A 382 8.01 -25.46 -16.98
N PHE A 383 8.17 -26.17 -18.09
CA PHE A 383 9.45 -26.27 -18.81
C PHE A 383 10.59 -26.78 -17.91
N ASN A 384 10.38 -27.96 -17.33
CA ASN A 384 11.36 -28.73 -16.56
C ASN A 384 11.31 -30.21 -17.00
N ASN A 385 12.00 -31.08 -16.28
CA ASN A 385 12.03 -32.53 -16.50
C ASN A 385 11.40 -33.30 -15.31
N LEU A 386 10.36 -32.74 -14.68
CA LEU A 386 9.67 -33.33 -13.54
C LEU A 386 8.83 -34.54 -13.95
N SER A 387 8.61 -35.43 -12.99
CA SER A 387 7.97 -36.73 -13.18
C SER A 387 7.07 -37.10 -12.00
N GLY A 388 6.20 -38.09 -12.20
CA GLY A 388 5.35 -38.64 -11.13
C GLY A 388 4.04 -37.87 -10.90
N GLU A 389 3.37 -38.19 -9.81
CA GLU A 389 2.04 -37.64 -9.51
C GLU A 389 2.13 -36.18 -9.03
N ILE A 390 1.33 -35.30 -9.65
CA ILE A 390 1.15 -33.93 -9.17
C ILE A 390 0.34 -33.96 -7.85
N PRO A 391 0.82 -33.32 -6.77
CA PRO A 391 0.07 -33.20 -5.52
C PRO A 391 -1.35 -32.65 -5.72
N SER A 392 -2.26 -33.01 -4.81
CA SER A 392 -3.70 -32.79 -5.03
C SER A 392 -4.41 -32.01 -3.93
N LYS A 393 -3.75 -31.80 -2.77
CA LYS A 393 -4.28 -31.04 -1.64
C LYS A 393 -3.62 -29.66 -1.53
N GLY A 394 -4.04 -28.91 -0.51
CA GLY A 394 -3.55 -27.56 -0.25
C GLY A 394 -3.72 -26.64 -1.46
N PRO A 395 -2.69 -25.85 -1.84
CA PRO A 395 -2.76 -24.89 -2.93
C PRO A 395 -3.02 -25.56 -4.30
N PHE A 396 -2.63 -26.82 -4.49
CA PHE A 396 -2.80 -27.56 -5.74
C PHE A 396 -4.27 -27.77 -6.15
N ARG A 397 -5.22 -27.52 -5.25
CA ARG A 397 -6.67 -27.52 -5.59
C ARG A 397 -7.04 -26.38 -6.53
N ASN A 398 -6.35 -25.24 -6.43
CA ASN A 398 -6.66 -24.01 -7.16
C ASN A 398 -5.69 -23.73 -8.32
N LEU A 399 -4.57 -24.47 -8.42
CA LEU A 399 -3.59 -24.30 -9.50
C LEU A 399 -4.14 -24.78 -10.85
N THR A 400 -3.68 -24.12 -11.92
CA THR A 400 -4.08 -24.41 -13.30
C THR A 400 -3.10 -25.36 -13.98
N ALA A 401 -3.46 -25.87 -15.16
CA ALA A 401 -2.59 -26.71 -15.97
C ALA A 401 -1.30 -25.99 -16.41
N GLU A 402 -1.34 -24.65 -16.53
CA GLU A 402 -0.22 -23.81 -17.01
C GLU A 402 1.04 -23.98 -16.15
N SER A 403 0.86 -24.14 -14.83
CA SER A 403 1.93 -24.38 -13.87
C SER A 403 2.80 -25.60 -14.16
N PHE A 404 2.30 -26.56 -14.96
CA PHE A 404 2.93 -27.88 -15.15
C PHE A 404 3.30 -28.20 -16.60
N ILE A 405 3.02 -27.28 -17.54
CA ILE A 405 3.24 -27.50 -18.98
C ILE A 405 4.71 -27.86 -19.25
N SER A 406 4.94 -28.67 -20.29
CA SER A 406 6.28 -29.11 -20.72
C SER A 406 7.04 -29.95 -19.69
N ASN A 407 6.34 -30.69 -18.83
CA ASN A 407 6.90 -31.77 -18.02
C ASN A 407 6.26 -33.12 -18.43
N GLN A 408 6.85 -33.80 -19.40
CA GLN A 408 6.19 -34.92 -20.09
C GLN A 408 5.88 -36.15 -19.21
N ALA A 409 6.64 -36.32 -18.12
CA ALA A 409 6.52 -37.47 -17.24
C ALA A 409 5.59 -37.23 -16.02
N LEU A 410 4.95 -36.05 -15.93
CA LEU A 410 3.95 -35.80 -14.88
C LEU A 410 2.64 -36.53 -15.18
N CYS A 411 1.98 -36.97 -14.11
CA CYS A 411 0.67 -37.59 -14.15
C CYS A 411 -0.21 -37.06 -13.01
N GLY A 412 -1.53 -37.26 -13.08
CA GLY A 412 -2.41 -36.86 -11.98
C GLY A 412 -3.84 -36.51 -12.41
N ALA A 413 -4.42 -35.53 -11.72
CA ALA A 413 -5.80 -35.11 -11.95
C ALA A 413 -5.99 -34.50 -13.36
N LYS A 414 -7.13 -34.84 -14.00
CA LYS A 414 -7.46 -34.39 -15.36
C LYS A 414 -7.41 -32.86 -15.54
N ARG A 415 -7.66 -32.07 -14.49
CA ARG A 415 -7.61 -30.60 -14.51
C ARG A 415 -6.23 -30.03 -14.91
N PHE A 416 -5.17 -30.79 -14.71
CA PHE A 416 -3.81 -30.39 -15.05
C PHE A 416 -3.42 -30.76 -16.50
N HIS A 417 -4.33 -31.34 -17.28
CA HIS A 417 -4.08 -31.78 -18.66
C HIS A 417 -2.88 -32.75 -18.82
N VAL A 418 -2.59 -33.52 -17.77
CA VAL A 418 -1.59 -34.60 -17.78
C VAL A 418 -2.25 -35.97 -17.85
N SER A 419 -1.45 -37.01 -18.16
CA SER A 419 -1.93 -38.38 -18.18
C SER A 419 -2.36 -38.85 -16.78
N PRO A 420 -3.37 -39.72 -16.63
CA PRO A 420 -3.66 -40.35 -15.34
C PRO A 420 -2.48 -41.19 -14.87
N CYS A 421 -2.18 -41.20 -13.56
CA CYS A 421 -1.11 -42.03 -13.03
C CYS A 421 -1.42 -43.52 -13.18
N HIS A 422 -0.46 -44.28 -13.68
CA HIS A 422 -0.57 -45.73 -13.77
C HIS A 422 -0.46 -46.35 -12.38
N ILE A 423 -1.59 -46.75 -11.80
CA ILE A 423 -1.60 -47.63 -10.63
C ILE A 423 -1.18 -49.02 -11.13
N PRO A 424 -0.03 -49.59 -10.71
CA PRO A 424 0.30 -50.96 -11.04
C PRO A 424 -0.75 -51.87 -10.39
N LYS A 425 -1.54 -52.55 -11.21
CA LYS A 425 -2.48 -53.57 -10.74
C LYS A 425 -1.68 -54.68 -10.09
N THR A 426 -1.72 -54.78 -8.76
CA THR A 426 -1.30 -55.98 -8.05
C THR A 426 -2.17 -57.14 -8.54
N GLN A 427 -1.52 -58.10 -9.21
CA GLN A 427 -2.14 -59.35 -9.62
C GLN A 427 -2.42 -60.20 -8.38
N HIS A 428 -3.62 -60.10 -7.82
CA HIS A 428 -4.20 -61.19 -7.06
C HIS A 428 -5.38 -61.76 -7.84
N GLY A 429 -5.08 -62.81 -8.60
CA GLY A 429 -6.09 -63.67 -9.17
C GLY A 429 -6.83 -64.39 -8.06
N HIS A 430 -8.16 -64.31 -8.06
CA HIS A 430 -8.98 -65.35 -7.46
C HIS A 430 -10.16 -65.67 -8.36
N ARG A 431 -10.32 -66.98 -8.51
CA ARG A 431 -11.22 -67.70 -9.41
C ARG A 431 -12.69 -67.44 -9.08
N SER A 432 -13.49 -67.47 -10.15
CA SER A 432 -14.93 -67.67 -10.20
C SER A 432 -15.46 -68.70 -9.19
N GLY A 433 -16.62 -68.41 -8.58
CA GLY A 433 -17.55 -69.44 -8.09
C GLY A 433 -18.24 -69.16 -6.74
N ASN A 434 -19.50 -68.70 -6.81
CA ASN A 434 -20.59 -68.89 -5.84
C ASN A 434 -20.44 -68.39 -4.40
N MET A 435 -21.11 -67.27 -4.06
CA MET A 435 -21.84 -67.10 -2.78
C MET A 435 -22.89 -65.95 -2.87
N HIS A 436 -23.73 -65.93 -3.91
CA HIS A 436 -24.98 -65.17 -3.90
C HIS A 436 -26.06 -65.99 -3.20
N LYS A 437 -26.29 -65.78 -1.88
CA LYS A 437 -27.57 -66.16 -1.21
C LYS A 437 -27.80 -65.66 0.23
N ILE A 438 -26.96 -64.79 0.82
CA ILE A 438 -27.18 -64.32 2.21
C ILE A 438 -27.47 -62.80 2.32
N VAL A 439 -27.24 -62.00 1.28
CA VAL A 439 -27.43 -60.53 1.36
C VAL A 439 -28.85 -60.06 0.98
N ILE A 440 -29.64 -60.88 0.29
CA ILE A 440 -30.96 -60.46 -0.24
C ILE A 440 -32.07 -60.55 0.82
N ILE A 441 -31.92 -61.36 1.86
CA ILE A 441 -32.94 -61.53 2.91
C ILE A 441 -32.87 -60.37 3.94
N SER A 442 -31.71 -59.74 4.11
CA SER A 442 -31.50 -58.66 5.09
C SER A 442 -32.07 -57.31 4.66
N VAL A 443 -32.16 -57.06 3.34
CA VAL A 443 -32.60 -55.76 2.79
C VAL A 443 -34.13 -55.66 2.73
N VAL A 444 -34.83 -56.77 2.54
CA VAL A 444 -36.31 -56.77 2.43
C VAL A 444 -36.99 -56.51 3.79
N VAL A 445 -36.40 -56.99 4.90
CA VAL A 445 -36.97 -56.78 6.24
C VAL A 445 -36.83 -55.32 6.70
N ILE A 446 -35.71 -54.66 6.36
CA ILE A 446 -35.45 -53.26 6.76
C ILE A 446 -36.38 -52.29 6.02
N VAL A 447 -36.67 -52.56 4.74
CA VAL A 447 -37.56 -51.69 3.94
C VAL A 447 -39.02 -51.82 4.41
N VAL A 448 -39.49 -53.02 4.78
CA VAL A 448 -40.88 -53.22 5.24
C VAL A 448 -41.13 -52.60 6.62
N VAL A 449 -40.13 -52.62 7.52
CA VAL A 449 -40.23 -51.96 8.85
C VAL A 449 -40.21 -50.43 8.73
N ALA A 450 -39.43 -49.88 7.79
CA ALA A 450 -39.40 -48.43 7.56
C ALA A 450 -40.74 -47.90 7.02
N PHE A 451 -41.38 -48.62 6.09
CA PHE A 451 -42.67 -48.20 5.52
C PHE A 451 -43.87 -48.40 6.47
N THR A 452 -43.81 -49.36 7.39
CA THR A 452 -44.86 -49.55 8.41
C THR A 452 -44.79 -48.51 9.52
N CYS A 453 -43.60 -48.04 9.90
CA CYS A 453 -43.43 -46.93 10.86
C CYS A 453 -43.87 -45.57 10.29
N LEU A 454 -43.61 -45.30 9.00
CA LEU A 454 -44.05 -44.08 8.32
C LEU A 454 -45.59 -44.05 8.12
N GLY A 455 -46.22 -45.20 7.88
CA GLY A 455 -47.68 -45.30 7.78
C GLY A 455 -48.42 -45.05 9.09
N LEU A 456 -47.83 -45.38 10.24
CA LEU A 456 -48.43 -45.17 11.57
C LEU A 456 -48.28 -43.73 12.08
N ILE A 457 -47.25 -43.01 11.63
CA ILE A 457 -47.01 -41.59 11.97
C ILE A 457 -47.95 -40.68 11.17
N CYS A 458 -48.25 -41.02 9.91
CA CYS A 458 -49.19 -40.27 9.07
C CYS A 458 -50.67 -40.47 9.43
N LEU A 459 -51.02 -41.43 10.29
CA LEU A 459 -52.39 -41.68 10.75
C LEU A 459 -52.75 -41.01 12.10
N LYS A 460 -51.80 -40.31 12.74
CA LYS A 460 -52.02 -39.68 14.06
C LYS A 460 -51.99 -38.15 14.11
N TYR A 461 -51.73 -37.48 12.99
CA TYR A 461 -51.76 -36.01 12.93
C TYR A 461 -52.59 -35.51 11.74
N GLY A 462 -53.90 -35.48 11.92
CA GLY A 462 -54.85 -34.85 11.00
C GLY A 462 -56.12 -34.39 11.72
N ARG A 463 -56.41 -33.07 11.61
CA ARG A 463 -57.55 -32.25 12.11
C ARG A 463 -57.23 -31.48 13.41
N SER A 464 -57.30 -30.15 13.51
CA SER A 464 -57.81 -29.02 12.69
C SER A 464 -57.16 -27.74 13.29
N SER A 465 -56.72 -26.68 12.58
CA SER A 465 -57.56 -25.56 12.09
C SER A 465 -56.67 -24.34 11.74
N LYS A 466 -56.88 -23.76 10.53
CA LYS A 466 -56.77 -22.35 10.07
C LYS A 466 -55.39 -21.64 9.90
N THR A 467 -55.07 -21.41 8.61
CA THR A 467 -54.53 -20.20 7.88
C THR A 467 -53.64 -19.17 8.60
N PRO A 468 -52.67 -18.48 7.94
CA PRO A 468 -52.66 -18.11 6.51
C PRO A 468 -51.31 -18.28 5.77
N ASN A 469 -51.37 -18.01 4.46
CA ASN A 469 -50.33 -17.84 3.44
C ASN A 469 -48.87 -17.74 3.92
N ASN A 470 -48.01 -18.58 3.35
CA ASN A 470 -46.64 -18.20 3.00
C ASN A 470 -46.24 -18.96 1.73
N GLU A 471 -46.02 -18.21 0.66
CA GLU A 471 -45.16 -18.61 -0.44
C GLU A 471 -43.75 -18.75 0.12
N ASN A 472 -43.24 -19.98 0.20
CA ASN A 472 -41.81 -20.23 0.33
C ASN A 472 -41.34 -20.81 -0.99
N GLU A 473 -40.97 -19.91 -1.91
CA GLU A 473 -40.00 -20.23 -2.94
C GLU A 473 -38.73 -20.78 -2.28
N GLY A 474 -38.24 -21.89 -2.82
CA GLY A 474 -36.94 -22.41 -2.44
C GLY A 474 -35.87 -21.33 -2.66
N PHE A 475 -35.03 -21.11 -1.66
CA PHE A 475 -33.84 -20.28 -1.78
C PHE A 475 -32.93 -20.87 -2.87
N SER A 476 -33.09 -20.32 -4.07
CA SER A 476 -32.17 -20.46 -5.18
C SER A 476 -30.80 -19.96 -4.73
N MET A 477 -29.83 -20.85 -4.89
CA MET A 477 -28.41 -20.57 -4.74
C MET A 477 -28.05 -19.45 -5.74
N ILE A 478 -27.95 -18.20 -5.28
CA ILE A 478 -27.63 -17.06 -6.13
C ILE A 478 -26.24 -17.30 -6.74
N SER A 479 -26.21 -17.63 -8.04
CA SER A 479 -25.00 -17.58 -8.84
C SER A 479 -24.51 -16.13 -8.85
N ARG A 480 -23.36 -15.84 -8.23
CA ARG A 480 -22.74 -14.50 -8.35
C ARG A 480 -22.45 -14.25 -9.83
N LYS A 481 -23.10 -13.23 -10.40
CA LYS A 481 -22.91 -12.77 -11.78
C LYS A 481 -21.48 -12.24 -11.92
N GLN A 482 -20.69 -12.84 -12.79
CA GLN A 482 -19.32 -12.38 -13.07
C GLN A 482 -19.40 -11.13 -13.95
N ILE A 483 -19.05 -9.97 -13.40
CA ILE A 483 -19.07 -8.69 -14.12
C ILE A 483 -17.88 -8.62 -15.07
N SER A 484 -18.12 -8.38 -16.35
CA SER A 484 -17.07 -8.34 -17.37
C SER A 484 -16.36 -6.98 -17.45
N TYR A 485 -15.14 -6.95 -17.99
CA TYR A 485 -14.41 -5.70 -18.27
C TYR A 485 -15.25 -4.71 -19.10
N PHE A 486 -15.94 -5.19 -20.14
CA PHE A 486 -16.75 -4.32 -21.01
C PHE A 486 -18.00 -3.77 -20.31
N GLU A 487 -18.56 -4.51 -19.36
CA GLU A 487 -19.65 -4.03 -18.50
C GLU A 487 -19.14 -2.92 -17.57
N LEU A 488 -17.97 -3.09 -16.94
CA LEU A 488 -17.35 -2.04 -16.12
C LEU A 488 -16.99 -0.79 -16.95
N LEU A 489 -16.46 -0.99 -18.16
CA LEU A 489 -16.10 0.11 -19.05
C LEU A 489 -17.34 0.92 -19.47
N ARG A 490 -18.51 0.29 -19.66
CA ARG A 490 -19.77 1.01 -19.92
C ARG A 490 -20.29 1.66 -18.64
N ALA A 491 -20.31 0.92 -17.54
CA ALA A 491 -20.86 1.35 -16.27
C ALA A 491 -20.18 2.60 -15.71
N THR A 492 -18.89 2.76 -15.96
CA THR A 492 -18.06 3.89 -15.51
C THR A 492 -17.87 4.96 -16.58
N GLU A 493 -18.59 4.88 -17.70
CA GLU A 493 -18.45 5.78 -18.86
C GLU A 493 -17.01 5.88 -19.37
N ARG A 494 -16.35 4.72 -19.47
CA ARG A 494 -14.93 4.56 -19.81
C ARG A 494 -13.98 5.14 -18.76
N TYR A 495 -14.32 4.96 -17.49
CA TYR A 495 -13.56 5.49 -16.35
C TYR A 495 -13.43 7.02 -16.45
N ASP A 496 -14.52 7.69 -16.82
CA ASP A 496 -14.57 9.14 -16.94
C ASP A 496 -14.17 9.79 -15.60
N PRO A 497 -13.29 10.81 -15.60
CA PRO A 497 -12.87 11.47 -14.36
C PRO A 497 -14.02 12.04 -13.53
N SER A 498 -15.14 12.41 -14.15
CA SER A 498 -16.34 12.90 -13.44
C SER A 498 -17.00 11.85 -12.55
N ASN A 499 -16.74 10.57 -12.84
CA ASN A 499 -17.19 9.45 -12.03
C ASN A 499 -16.15 9.04 -10.97
N MET A 500 -14.98 9.68 -10.89
CA MET A 500 -13.96 9.32 -9.91
C MET A 500 -14.39 9.71 -8.49
N LEU A 501 -14.35 8.74 -7.58
CA LEU A 501 -14.65 8.91 -6.16
C LEU A 501 -13.39 9.18 -5.33
N GLY A 502 -12.23 8.73 -5.80
CA GLY A 502 -10.94 8.96 -5.17
C GLY A 502 -9.81 8.22 -5.88
N SER A 503 -8.56 8.65 -5.66
CA SER A 503 -7.36 8.00 -6.19
C SER A 503 -6.37 7.83 -5.04
N GLY A 504 -5.90 6.60 -4.84
CA GLY A 504 -4.92 6.26 -3.82
C GLY A 504 -3.64 5.68 -4.42
N SER A 505 -2.76 5.23 -3.53
CA SER A 505 -1.43 4.67 -3.86
C SER A 505 -1.54 3.45 -4.79
N PHE A 506 -2.58 2.63 -4.62
CA PHE A 506 -2.70 1.34 -5.30
C PHE A 506 -3.75 1.29 -6.41
N GLY A 507 -4.56 2.34 -6.57
CA GLY A 507 -5.65 2.34 -7.53
C GLY A 507 -6.55 3.58 -7.46
N SER A 508 -7.46 3.67 -8.42
CA SER A 508 -8.46 4.74 -8.51
C SER A 508 -9.86 4.13 -8.39
N VAL A 509 -10.76 4.78 -7.66
CA VAL A 509 -12.13 4.32 -7.44
C VAL A 509 -13.08 5.16 -8.27
N TYR A 510 -13.98 4.51 -9.00
CA TYR A 510 -14.98 5.16 -9.84
C TYR A 510 -16.38 4.75 -9.43
N LYS A 511 -17.32 5.68 -9.46
CA LYS A 511 -18.75 5.38 -9.44
C LYS A 511 -19.13 4.75 -10.78
N GLY A 512 -19.91 3.68 -10.73
CA GLY A 512 -20.45 3.07 -11.94
C GLY A 512 -21.90 2.67 -11.76
N THR A 513 -22.64 2.61 -12.86
CA THR A 513 -24.00 2.06 -12.90
C THR A 513 -23.99 0.82 -13.78
N LEU A 514 -24.18 -0.37 -13.18
CA LEU A 514 -24.16 -1.65 -13.90
C LEU A 514 -25.36 -1.78 -14.85
N ASP A 515 -25.31 -2.75 -15.76
CA ASP A 515 -26.35 -2.99 -16.77
C ASP A 515 -27.73 -3.33 -16.13
N ASP A 516 -27.75 -3.76 -14.87
CA ASP A 516 -28.99 -4.01 -14.10
C ASP A 516 -29.50 -2.78 -13.31
N GLY A 517 -28.85 -1.63 -13.44
CA GLY A 517 -29.20 -0.38 -12.77
C GLY A 517 -28.56 -0.19 -11.39
N SER A 518 -27.77 -1.15 -10.90
CA SER A 518 -27.12 -1.05 -9.59
C SER A 518 -25.98 -0.03 -9.60
N THR A 519 -25.98 0.91 -8.65
CA THR A 519 -24.84 1.82 -8.42
C THR A 519 -23.75 1.10 -7.63
N VAL A 520 -22.51 1.15 -8.12
CA VAL A 520 -21.34 0.48 -7.53
C VAL A 520 -20.14 1.41 -7.45
N ALA A 521 -19.18 1.08 -6.59
CA ALA A 521 -17.85 1.66 -6.59
C ALA A 521 -16.86 0.66 -7.20
N VAL A 522 -16.12 1.07 -8.23
CA VAL A 522 -15.19 0.25 -9.00
C VAL A 522 -13.77 0.73 -8.70
N LYS A 523 -13.04 -0.02 -7.87
CA LYS A 523 -11.62 0.24 -7.57
C LYS A 523 -10.75 -0.43 -8.63
N VAL A 524 -10.15 0.37 -9.50
CA VAL A 524 -9.23 -0.05 -10.58
C VAL A 524 -7.79 0.07 -10.10
N PHE A 525 -7.01 -0.99 -10.22
CA PHE A 525 -5.65 -1.05 -9.69
C PHE A 525 -4.62 -0.55 -10.71
N LYS A 526 -3.60 0.18 -10.24
CA LYS A 526 -2.52 0.73 -11.08
C LYS A 526 -1.45 -0.35 -11.31
N LEU A 527 -1.60 -1.16 -12.36
CA LEU A 527 -0.76 -2.34 -12.63
C LEU A 527 0.69 -2.05 -13.05
N GLN A 528 1.04 -0.79 -13.29
CA GLN A 528 2.40 -0.35 -13.64
C GLN A 528 3.30 -0.12 -12.41
N LEU A 529 2.75 -0.16 -11.20
CA LEU A 529 3.48 -0.03 -9.93
C LEU A 529 3.84 -1.42 -9.37
N GLU A 530 5.12 -1.61 -9.01
CA GLU A 530 5.60 -2.79 -8.27
C GLU A 530 4.78 -2.96 -6.97
N GLY A 531 4.21 -4.15 -6.74
CA GLY A 531 3.37 -4.44 -5.55
C GLY A 531 1.84 -4.28 -5.73
N SER A 532 1.37 -3.63 -6.81
CA SER A 532 -0.08 -3.49 -7.09
C SER A 532 -0.81 -4.83 -7.26
N PHE A 533 -0.13 -5.84 -7.84
CA PHE A 533 -0.64 -7.20 -7.96
C PHE A 533 -0.90 -7.86 -6.58
N LYS A 534 0.06 -7.74 -5.64
CA LYS A 534 -0.09 -8.25 -4.26
C LYS A 534 -1.23 -7.56 -3.53
N THR A 535 -1.42 -6.26 -3.76
CA THR A 535 -2.48 -5.46 -3.13
C THR A 535 -3.88 -5.94 -3.57
N PHE A 536 -4.09 -6.14 -4.88
CA PHE A 536 -5.36 -6.66 -5.40
C PHE A 536 -5.65 -8.07 -4.88
N ASP A 537 -4.64 -8.95 -4.90
CA ASP A 537 -4.82 -10.34 -4.46
C ASP A 537 -5.10 -10.41 -2.95
N THR A 538 -4.42 -9.59 -2.12
CA THR A 538 -4.65 -9.46 -0.67
C THR A 538 -6.06 -8.95 -0.37
N GLU A 539 -6.47 -7.87 -1.04
CA GLU A 539 -7.79 -7.27 -0.82
C GLU A 539 -8.92 -8.22 -1.27
N CYS A 540 -8.71 -8.97 -2.36
CA CYS A 540 -9.61 -10.06 -2.76
C CYS A 540 -9.66 -11.19 -1.74
N GLU A 541 -8.51 -11.64 -1.23
CA GLU A 541 -8.40 -12.74 -0.27
C GLU A 541 -9.12 -12.41 1.04
N VAL A 542 -8.84 -11.22 1.60
CA VAL A 542 -9.43 -10.73 2.84
C VAL A 542 -10.94 -10.54 2.65
N LEU A 543 -11.37 -9.74 1.68
CA LEU A 543 -12.78 -9.37 1.54
C LEU A 543 -13.71 -10.50 1.02
N ARG A 544 -13.17 -11.56 0.41
CA ARG A 544 -13.97 -12.68 -0.11
C ARG A 544 -14.85 -13.32 0.97
N ASN A 545 -14.33 -13.41 2.19
CA ASN A 545 -14.95 -14.13 3.30
C ASN A 545 -15.50 -13.22 4.41
N LEU A 546 -15.22 -11.91 4.37
CA LEU A 546 -15.74 -10.98 5.37
C LEU A 546 -17.22 -10.66 5.14
N ARG A 547 -18.01 -10.83 6.19
CA ARG A 547 -19.44 -10.50 6.22
C ARG A 547 -19.76 -9.87 7.56
N HIS A 548 -19.69 -8.55 7.60
CA HIS A 548 -20.03 -7.78 8.78
C HIS A 548 -20.71 -6.47 8.36
N ARG A 549 -21.66 -5.98 9.16
CA ARG A 549 -22.41 -4.76 8.84
C ARG A 549 -21.54 -3.51 8.79
N ASN A 550 -20.38 -3.53 9.47
CA ASN A 550 -19.43 -2.41 9.55
C ASN A 550 -18.18 -2.62 8.68
N LEU A 551 -18.24 -3.51 7.69
CA LEU A 551 -17.17 -3.74 6.71
C LEU A 551 -17.70 -3.51 5.30
N ILE A 552 -16.87 -3.00 4.40
CA ILE A 552 -17.25 -2.77 3.00
C ILE A 552 -17.58 -4.10 2.30
N LYS A 553 -18.71 -4.16 1.59
CA LYS A 553 -19.10 -5.37 0.85
C LYS A 553 -18.51 -5.39 -0.56
N VAL A 554 -17.77 -6.45 -0.86
CA VAL A 554 -17.40 -6.79 -2.24
C VAL A 554 -18.57 -7.46 -2.95
N ILE A 555 -18.97 -6.89 -4.08
CA ILE A 555 -19.97 -7.42 -5.00
C ILE A 555 -19.33 -8.45 -5.95
N SER A 556 -18.24 -8.07 -6.62
CA SER A 556 -17.50 -8.92 -7.58
C SER A 556 -16.07 -8.41 -7.76
N CYS A 557 -15.22 -9.19 -8.45
CA CYS A 557 -13.94 -8.73 -8.97
C CYS A 557 -13.90 -8.93 -10.50
N CYS A 558 -13.10 -8.12 -11.19
CA CYS A 558 -12.79 -8.27 -12.61
C CYS A 558 -11.27 -8.30 -12.77
N SER A 559 -10.73 -9.37 -13.35
CA SER A 559 -9.28 -9.56 -13.48
C SER A 559 -8.95 -10.14 -14.84
N ASN A 560 -7.99 -9.53 -15.52
CA ASN A 560 -7.27 -10.04 -16.68
C ASN A 560 -5.78 -9.60 -16.57
N PRO A 561 -4.88 -10.07 -17.45
CA PRO A 561 -3.44 -9.77 -17.34
C PRO A 561 -3.06 -8.28 -17.33
N GLU A 562 -3.88 -7.42 -17.96
CA GLU A 562 -3.62 -5.97 -18.11
C GLU A 562 -4.61 -5.10 -17.33
N PHE A 563 -5.55 -5.69 -16.60
CA PHE A 563 -6.59 -4.96 -15.87
C PHE A 563 -7.09 -5.75 -14.65
N LYS A 564 -7.03 -5.12 -13.47
CA LYS A 564 -7.58 -5.65 -12.22
C LYS A 564 -8.48 -4.61 -11.58
N ALA A 565 -9.69 -5.01 -11.17
CA ALA A 565 -10.64 -4.15 -10.49
C ALA A 565 -11.50 -4.91 -9.46
N LEU A 566 -11.83 -4.23 -8.36
CA LEU A 566 -12.81 -4.66 -7.37
C LEU A 566 -14.10 -3.87 -7.55
N VAL A 567 -15.23 -4.56 -7.50
CA VAL A 567 -16.57 -3.96 -7.53
C VAL A 567 -17.15 -4.04 -6.12
N LEU A 568 -17.31 -2.88 -5.51
CA LEU A 568 -17.76 -2.68 -4.15
C LEU A 568 -19.16 -2.04 -4.16
N GLU A 569 -19.89 -2.20 -3.06
CA GLU A 569 -21.08 -1.39 -2.85
C GLU A 569 -20.73 0.10 -2.75
N TYR A 570 -21.60 0.95 -3.26
CA TYR A 570 -21.38 2.40 -3.27
C TYR A 570 -21.84 3.02 -1.95
N MET A 571 -20.96 3.81 -1.33
CA MET A 571 -21.21 4.54 -0.08
C MET A 571 -21.52 6.01 -0.40
N PRO A 572 -22.78 6.47 -0.28
CA PRO A 572 -23.19 7.78 -0.77
C PRO A 572 -22.69 8.96 0.09
N ASN A 573 -22.41 8.74 1.37
CA ASN A 573 -21.95 9.80 2.29
C ASN A 573 -20.42 9.95 2.30
N GLY A 574 -19.69 9.20 1.47
CA GLY A 574 -18.24 9.32 1.35
C GLY A 574 -17.48 8.76 2.56
N SER A 575 -16.29 9.31 2.83
CA SER A 575 -15.43 8.88 3.94
C SER A 575 -15.65 9.73 5.20
N LEU A 576 -15.26 9.19 6.36
CA LEU A 576 -15.27 9.92 7.62
C LEU A 576 -14.33 11.13 7.55
N ASP A 577 -13.18 10.99 6.90
CA ASP A 577 -12.23 12.08 6.64
C ASP A 577 -12.91 13.28 5.96
N SER A 578 -13.61 13.03 4.85
CA SER A 578 -14.25 14.10 4.08
C SER A 578 -15.37 14.78 4.85
N LEU A 579 -16.09 14.04 5.70
CA LEU A 579 -17.15 14.60 6.56
C LEU A 579 -16.60 15.36 7.76
N LEU A 580 -15.56 14.85 8.40
CA LEU A 580 -14.94 15.43 9.59
C LEU A 580 -14.30 16.79 9.26
N HIS A 581 -13.57 16.84 8.13
CA HIS A 581 -12.83 18.02 7.68
C HIS A 581 -13.63 18.91 6.72
N SER A 582 -14.88 18.55 6.42
CA SER A 582 -15.79 19.43 5.69
C SER A 582 -16.08 20.72 6.44
N SER A 583 -16.28 21.80 5.68
CA SER A 583 -16.87 23.05 6.17
C SER A 583 -18.40 23.04 6.14
N SER A 584 -19.00 22.09 5.41
CA SER A 584 -20.44 22.05 5.11
C SER A 584 -21.23 21.01 5.91
N HIS A 585 -20.53 20.05 6.51
CA HIS A 585 -21.13 18.97 7.30
C HIS A 585 -20.57 19.00 8.71
N PHE A 586 -21.46 18.86 9.69
CA PHE A 586 -21.10 18.84 11.11
C PHE A 586 -21.57 17.53 11.72
N LEU A 587 -20.62 16.71 12.19
CA LEU A 587 -20.91 15.52 12.97
C LEU A 587 -21.07 15.91 14.43
N ASN A 588 -22.27 15.69 14.98
CA ASN A 588 -22.51 15.87 16.40
C ASN A 588 -21.81 14.76 17.22
N ILE A 589 -21.79 14.92 18.55
CA ILE A 589 -21.10 13.97 19.43
C ILE A 589 -21.60 12.53 19.31
N MET A 590 -22.92 12.33 19.16
CA MET A 590 -23.50 10.99 19.07
C MET A 590 -23.19 10.33 17.74
N GLN A 591 -23.15 11.08 16.65
CA GLN A 591 -22.72 10.60 15.34
C GLN A 591 -21.25 10.19 15.39
N ARG A 592 -20.36 11.04 15.91
CA ARG A 592 -18.93 10.72 16.08
C ARG A 592 -18.71 9.46 16.91
N LEU A 593 -19.38 9.37 18.08
CA LEU A 593 -19.26 8.21 18.95
C LEU A 593 -19.85 6.95 18.32
N THR A 594 -20.97 7.05 17.60
CA THR A 594 -21.58 5.89 16.92
C THR A 594 -20.69 5.38 15.78
N ILE A 595 -20.11 6.27 14.99
CA ILE A 595 -19.14 5.93 13.93
C ILE A 595 -17.92 5.22 14.53
N LEU A 596 -17.37 5.72 15.64
CA LEU A 596 -16.23 5.07 16.31
C LEU A 596 -16.62 3.70 16.88
N ILE A 597 -17.83 3.53 17.41
CA ILE A 597 -18.33 2.23 17.86
C ILE A 597 -18.45 1.26 16.68
N ASP A 598 -18.96 1.71 15.54
CA ASP A 598 -19.06 0.91 14.31
C ASP A 598 -17.69 0.44 13.82
N VAL A 599 -16.70 1.33 13.80
CA VAL A 599 -15.30 0.99 13.46
C VAL A 599 -14.71 0.02 14.49
N ALA A 600 -14.94 0.23 15.78
CA ALA A 600 -14.48 -0.67 16.84
C ALA A 600 -15.12 -2.07 16.72
N CYS A 601 -16.41 -2.15 16.35
CA CYS A 601 -17.08 -3.42 16.06
C CYS A 601 -16.50 -4.12 14.82
N ALA A 602 -16.13 -3.35 13.79
CA ALA A 602 -15.45 -3.88 12.61
C ALA A 602 -14.08 -4.49 12.98
N LEU A 603 -13.28 -3.78 13.76
CA LEU A 603 -11.99 -4.27 14.26
C LEU A 603 -12.15 -5.50 15.17
N GLN A 604 -13.13 -5.49 16.08
CA GLN A 604 -13.44 -6.66 16.91
C GLN A 604 -13.75 -7.89 16.06
N TYR A 605 -14.55 -7.73 15.00
CA TYR A 605 -14.83 -8.80 14.06
C TYR A 605 -13.57 -9.29 13.33
N LEU A 606 -12.70 -8.37 12.88
CA LEU A 606 -11.44 -8.71 12.20
C LEU A 606 -10.46 -9.44 13.13
N HIS A 607 -10.30 -8.98 14.37
CA HIS A 607 -9.30 -9.47 15.32
C HIS A 607 -9.73 -10.75 16.04
N SER A 608 -11.02 -10.91 16.33
CA SER A 608 -11.53 -11.99 17.20
C SER A 608 -12.76 -12.72 16.64
N GLY A 609 -13.41 -12.17 15.61
CA GLY A 609 -14.59 -12.77 14.97
C GLY A 609 -14.29 -13.83 13.90
N ASN A 610 -13.03 -13.99 13.49
CA ASN A 610 -12.60 -14.96 12.48
C ASN A 610 -11.60 -15.97 13.08
N VAL A 611 -11.55 -17.17 12.49
CA VAL A 611 -10.60 -18.23 12.88
C VAL A 611 -9.14 -17.76 12.76
N THR A 612 -8.88 -16.92 11.76
CA THR A 612 -7.60 -16.26 11.51
C THR A 612 -7.79 -14.76 11.75
N PRO A 613 -7.13 -14.16 12.75
CA PRO A 613 -7.19 -12.73 12.97
C PRO A 613 -6.67 -11.95 11.75
N ILE A 614 -7.35 -10.86 11.41
CA ILE A 614 -6.98 -9.96 10.31
C ILE A 614 -6.58 -8.62 10.91
N VAL A 615 -5.35 -8.18 10.63
CA VAL A 615 -4.88 -6.84 10.96
C VAL A 615 -5.07 -5.95 9.74
N HIS A 616 -5.80 -4.84 9.89
CA HIS A 616 -6.12 -3.91 8.82
C HIS A 616 -4.85 -3.22 8.28
N CYS A 617 -3.96 -2.82 9.18
CA CYS A 617 -2.68 -2.14 8.95
C CYS A 617 -2.75 -0.70 8.46
N ASP A 618 -3.79 -0.27 7.73
CA ASP A 618 -3.95 1.14 7.29
C ASP A 618 -5.23 1.80 7.82
N LEU A 619 -5.52 1.66 9.12
CA LEU A 619 -6.75 2.22 9.68
C LEU A 619 -6.63 3.74 9.87
N LYS A 620 -7.46 4.51 9.16
CA LYS A 620 -7.51 5.99 9.18
C LYS A 620 -8.90 6.49 8.74
N PRO A 621 -9.30 7.75 9.02
CA PRO A 621 -10.63 8.25 8.69
C PRO A 621 -10.99 8.13 7.20
N SER A 622 -10.03 8.24 6.29
CA SER A 622 -10.29 8.14 4.84
C SER A 622 -10.67 6.73 4.39
N ASN A 623 -10.34 5.71 5.20
CA ASN A 623 -10.68 4.30 4.96
C ASN A 623 -11.98 3.89 5.68
N VAL A 624 -12.67 4.81 6.37
CA VAL A 624 -13.97 4.57 6.98
C VAL A 624 -15.04 5.24 6.11
N LEU A 625 -15.88 4.45 5.43
CA LEU A 625 -16.93 4.96 4.55
C LEU A 625 -18.29 4.95 5.25
N LEU A 626 -19.17 5.90 4.91
CA LEU A 626 -20.51 5.97 5.50
C LEU A 626 -21.60 5.64 4.48
N ASP A 627 -22.51 4.75 4.86
CA ASP A 627 -23.69 4.42 4.08
C ASP A 627 -24.78 5.52 4.19
N GLN A 628 -25.93 5.29 3.55
CA GLN A 628 -27.04 6.25 3.57
C GLN A 628 -27.60 6.53 4.98
N GLU A 629 -27.46 5.59 5.92
CA GLU A 629 -27.94 5.67 7.30
C GLU A 629 -26.87 6.19 8.26
N MET A 630 -25.72 6.65 7.75
CA MET A 630 -24.53 7.08 8.52
C MET A 630 -23.89 5.94 9.33
N VAL A 631 -24.12 4.68 8.94
CA VAL A 631 -23.42 3.52 9.50
C VAL A 631 -22.01 3.48 8.90
N ALA A 632 -21.01 3.24 9.76
CA ALA A 632 -19.63 3.22 9.31
C ALA A 632 -19.19 1.83 8.82
N HIS A 633 -18.51 1.82 7.68
CA HIS A 633 -17.95 0.65 7.00
C HIS A 633 -16.45 0.83 6.80
N VAL A 634 -15.64 -0.01 7.45
CA VAL A 634 -14.19 -0.02 7.22
C VAL A 634 -13.89 -0.64 5.85
N SER A 635 -12.99 0.01 5.11
CA SER A 635 -12.63 -0.28 3.73
C SER A 635 -11.12 -0.21 3.51
N ASP A 636 -10.66 -0.57 2.31
CA ASP A 636 -9.25 -0.55 1.87
C ASP A 636 -8.33 -1.53 2.61
N PHE A 637 -8.49 -2.81 2.29
CA PHE A 637 -7.71 -3.92 2.85
C PHE A 637 -6.43 -4.20 2.06
N GLY A 638 -5.97 -3.24 1.26
CA GLY A 638 -4.88 -3.44 0.30
C GLY A 638 -3.56 -3.90 0.94
N ILE A 639 -3.32 -3.51 2.19
CA ILE A 639 -2.08 -3.84 2.93
C ILE A 639 -2.32 -4.70 4.17
N SER A 640 -3.55 -5.19 4.36
CA SER A 640 -3.94 -5.98 5.52
C SER A 640 -3.17 -7.31 5.63
N LYS A 641 -3.08 -7.85 6.84
CA LYS A 641 -2.34 -9.09 7.14
C LYS A 641 -3.22 -10.11 7.87
N LEU A 642 -3.08 -11.36 7.50
CA LEU A 642 -3.68 -12.52 8.18
C LEU A 642 -2.66 -13.05 9.18
N LEU A 643 -2.98 -13.10 10.48
CA LEU A 643 -2.11 -13.66 11.51
C LEU A 643 -2.25 -15.19 11.57
N GLY A 644 -1.14 -15.92 11.59
CA GLY A 644 -1.16 -17.38 11.71
C GLY A 644 -1.92 -17.86 12.97
N LEU A 645 -2.45 -19.09 12.94
CA LEU A 645 -3.24 -19.67 14.04
C LEU A 645 -2.50 -19.68 15.40
N ASP A 646 -1.17 -19.68 15.39
CA ASP A 646 -0.31 -19.68 16.58
C ASP A 646 0.50 -18.37 16.74
N ASP A 647 0.40 -17.42 15.78
CA ASP A 647 1.23 -16.22 15.74
C ASP A 647 0.45 -14.99 16.21
N SER A 648 0.89 -14.38 17.31
CA SER A 648 0.33 -13.10 17.79
C SER A 648 0.83 -11.87 16.99
N VAL A 649 1.82 -12.07 16.11
CA VAL A 649 2.60 -11.03 15.44
C VAL A 649 3.09 -11.53 14.08
N THR A 650 3.16 -10.66 13.07
CA THR A 650 3.80 -10.91 11.75
C THR A 650 4.70 -9.72 11.37
N TYR A 651 5.57 -9.88 10.36
CA TYR A 651 6.40 -8.78 9.84
C TYR A 651 5.95 -8.33 8.44
N THR A 652 6.10 -7.03 8.14
CA THR A 652 5.80 -6.48 6.81
C THR A 652 6.69 -5.29 6.45
N ASN A 653 6.89 -5.11 5.14
CA ASN A 653 7.62 -3.97 4.56
C ASN A 653 6.69 -2.92 3.98
N THR A 654 5.38 -3.21 3.93
CA THR A 654 4.38 -2.28 3.45
C THR A 654 4.21 -1.19 4.50
N LEU A 655 4.67 0.01 4.19
CA LEU A 655 4.45 1.20 5.02
C LEU A 655 2.96 1.54 5.00
N ALA A 656 2.34 1.59 6.17
CA ALA A 656 1.03 2.20 6.33
C ALA A 656 1.17 3.73 6.46
N THR A 657 0.06 4.44 6.56
CA THR A 657 0.07 5.90 6.65
C THR A 657 0.85 6.39 7.88
N LEU A 658 2.00 7.02 7.65
CA LEU A 658 3.05 7.28 8.66
C LEU A 658 2.52 7.86 9.98
N CYS A 659 1.54 8.76 9.93
CA CYS A 659 1.02 9.47 11.10
C CYS A 659 0.04 8.66 11.99
N TYR A 660 -0.46 7.51 11.52
CA TYR A 660 -1.38 6.63 12.26
C TYR A 660 -0.70 5.33 12.71
N VAL A 661 0.54 5.10 12.29
CA VAL A 661 1.27 3.85 12.49
C VAL A 661 1.72 3.70 13.94
N ALA A 662 1.58 2.48 14.46
CA ALA A 662 2.11 2.10 15.76
C ALA A 662 3.66 2.11 15.76
N PRO A 663 4.32 2.53 16.85
CA PRO A 663 5.77 2.68 16.90
C PRO A 663 6.54 1.43 16.45
N GLU A 664 6.17 0.25 16.95
CA GLU A 664 6.79 -1.03 16.60
C GLU A 664 6.56 -1.44 15.14
N TYR A 665 5.44 -1.01 14.56
CA TYR A 665 5.18 -1.23 13.15
C TYR A 665 6.05 -0.29 12.30
N ALA A 666 6.17 0.98 12.67
CA ALA A 666 7.05 1.93 11.98
C ALA A 666 8.54 1.56 12.08
N SER A 667 9.01 1.16 13.26
CA SER A 667 10.44 0.97 13.51
C SER A 667 10.94 -0.43 13.16
N GLU A 668 10.12 -1.46 13.36
CA GLU A 668 10.53 -2.86 13.24
C GLU A 668 9.75 -3.64 12.16
N GLY A 669 8.74 -3.01 11.53
CA GLY A 669 7.84 -3.70 10.60
C GLY A 669 6.93 -4.70 11.29
N LEU A 670 6.83 -4.64 12.62
CA LEU A 670 6.13 -5.61 13.46
C LEU A 670 4.63 -5.30 13.48
N VAL A 671 3.82 -6.25 13.01
CA VAL A 671 2.37 -6.11 12.84
C VAL A 671 1.65 -7.05 13.80
N SER A 672 0.71 -6.52 14.56
CA SER A 672 -0.21 -7.28 15.41
C SER A 672 -1.57 -6.59 15.43
N THR A 673 -2.58 -7.23 15.99
CA THR A 673 -3.90 -6.58 16.21
C THR A 673 -3.79 -5.31 17.06
N ARG A 674 -2.75 -5.21 17.91
CA ARG A 674 -2.46 -4.02 18.72
C ARG A 674 -2.00 -2.82 17.89
N CYS A 675 -1.57 -3.03 16.65
CA CYS A 675 -1.24 -1.93 15.74
C CYS A 675 -2.51 -1.21 15.30
N ASP A 676 -3.55 -1.95 14.90
CA ASP A 676 -4.86 -1.34 14.54
C ASP A 676 -5.49 -0.62 15.73
N VAL A 677 -5.34 -1.15 16.96
CA VAL A 677 -5.82 -0.48 18.17
C VAL A 677 -5.13 0.86 18.38
N TYR A 678 -3.82 0.94 18.13
CA TYR A 678 -3.08 2.20 18.19
C TYR A 678 -3.61 3.21 17.15
N SER A 679 -3.74 2.79 15.90
CA SER A 679 -4.28 3.64 14.82
C SER A 679 -5.71 4.10 15.11
N PHE A 680 -6.54 3.24 15.70
CA PHE A 680 -7.88 3.59 16.16
C PHE A 680 -7.86 4.63 17.28
N GLY A 681 -6.90 4.56 18.20
CA GLY A 681 -6.68 5.56 19.24
C GLY A 681 -6.34 6.94 18.67
N ILE A 682 -5.45 7.00 17.68
CA ILE A 682 -5.12 8.25 16.98
C ILE A 682 -6.36 8.80 16.24
N MET A 683 -7.12 7.94 15.55
CA MET A 683 -8.38 8.31 14.90
C MET A 683 -9.40 8.88 15.90
N MET A 684 -9.55 8.30 17.10
CA MET A 684 -10.46 8.82 18.13
C MET A 684 -10.07 10.25 18.55
N MET A 685 -8.77 10.53 18.71
CA MET A 685 -8.28 11.88 19.03
C MET A 685 -8.61 12.85 17.90
N GLU A 686 -8.34 12.48 16.65
CA GLU A 686 -8.66 13.33 15.49
C GLU A 686 -10.16 13.59 15.37
N VAL A 687 -11.00 12.56 15.52
CA VAL A 687 -12.46 12.70 15.43
C VAL A 687 -13.00 13.71 16.42
N PHE A 688 -12.44 13.84 17.62
CA PHE A 688 -12.93 14.79 18.63
C PHE A 688 -12.19 16.13 18.68
N THR A 689 -10.97 16.20 18.17
CA THR A 689 -10.19 17.46 18.10
C THR A 689 -10.33 18.16 16.74
N LYS A 690 -10.78 17.44 15.71
CA LYS A 690 -10.74 17.85 14.29
C LYS A 690 -9.30 18.21 13.83
N LYS A 691 -8.28 17.68 14.50
CA LYS A 691 -6.87 17.87 14.17
C LYS A 691 -6.28 16.61 13.56
N SER A 692 -5.98 16.68 12.27
CA SER A 692 -5.30 15.58 11.58
C SER A 692 -3.94 15.32 12.22
N PRO A 693 -3.52 14.06 12.41
CA PRO A 693 -2.16 13.70 12.82
C PRO A 693 -1.06 14.25 11.90
N SER A 694 -1.41 14.68 10.68
CA SER A 694 -0.52 15.34 9.73
C SER A 694 -0.57 16.87 9.76
N ASP A 695 -1.29 17.48 10.72
CA ASP A 695 -1.33 18.93 10.90
C ASP A 695 0.07 19.46 11.28
N GLU A 696 0.47 20.60 10.71
CA GLU A 696 1.79 21.22 10.88
C GLU A 696 2.15 21.50 12.35
N MET A 697 1.15 21.58 13.24
CA MET A 697 1.40 21.74 14.67
C MET A 697 2.10 20.53 15.30
N PHE A 698 2.01 19.35 14.68
CA PHE A 698 2.64 18.13 15.16
C PHE A 698 4.03 17.97 14.54
N SER A 699 5.01 17.64 15.39
CA SER A 699 6.42 17.48 15.04
C SER A 699 7.03 16.35 15.87
N GLU A 700 8.33 16.06 15.72
CA GLU A 700 9.02 15.00 16.48
C GLU A 700 8.80 15.10 18.01
N ASN A 701 8.59 16.31 18.54
CA ASN A 701 8.43 16.57 19.97
C ASN A 701 6.96 16.68 20.43
N LEU A 702 6.01 16.86 19.51
CA LEU A 702 4.59 17.03 19.83
C LEU A 702 3.73 16.19 18.89
N THR A 703 3.08 15.17 19.44
CA THR A 703 2.20 14.24 18.71
C THR A 703 0.75 14.45 19.15
N PRO A 704 -0.26 13.97 18.39
CA PRO A 704 -1.65 14.01 18.84
C PRO A 704 -1.83 13.41 20.24
N LYS A 705 -1.13 12.30 20.51
CA LYS A 705 -1.10 11.65 21.82
C LYS A 705 -0.56 12.57 22.92
N THR A 706 0.65 13.10 22.76
CA THR A 706 1.25 13.94 23.82
C THR A 706 0.48 15.24 24.00
N TRP A 707 -0.04 15.82 22.92
CA TRP A 707 -0.88 17.02 22.97
C TRP A 707 -2.19 16.81 23.74
N VAL A 708 -2.91 15.71 23.49
CA VAL A 708 -4.11 15.34 24.26
C VAL A 708 -3.73 14.99 25.70
N GLN A 709 -2.67 14.21 25.91
CA GLN A 709 -2.23 13.78 27.24
C GLN A 709 -1.86 14.97 28.15
N GLU A 710 -1.15 15.97 27.62
CA GLU A 710 -0.78 17.19 28.36
C GLU A 710 -1.97 18.11 28.62
N SER A 711 -3.01 18.02 27.81
CA SER A 711 -4.24 18.81 27.95
C SER A 711 -5.23 18.19 28.93
N MET A 712 -5.09 16.89 29.23
CA MET A 712 -6.04 16.14 30.06
C MET A 712 -5.87 16.41 31.57
N PRO A 713 -6.97 16.46 32.35
CA PRO A 713 -8.35 16.72 31.92
C PRO A 713 -8.66 18.23 31.84
N ASN A 714 -7.86 19.07 32.50
CA ASN A 714 -8.23 20.45 32.84
C ASN A 714 -8.19 21.44 31.68
N ARG A 715 -7.47 21.12 30.60
CA ARG A 715 -7.33 21.96 29.40
C ARG A 715 -7.91 21.29 28.15
N LEU A 716 -8.67 20.20 28.32
CA LEU A 716 -9.22 19.46 27.19
C LEU A 716 -10.22 20.33 26.38
N SER A 717 -10.87 21.29 27.02
CA SER A 717 -11.70 22.30 26.34
C SER A 717 -10.92 23.14 25.32
N ASP A 718 -9.61 23.29 25.46
CA ASP A 718 -8.77 24.07 24.54
C ASP A 718 -8.46 23.29 23.25
N VAL A 719 -8.65 21.96 23.25
CA VAL A 719 -8.23 21.06 22.15
C VAL A 719 -9.40 20.36 21.45
N ILE A 720 -10.56 20.24 22.10
CA ILE A 720 -11.77 19.67 21.49
C ILE A 720 -12.29 20.60 20.39
N ASP A 721 -12.80 20.02 19.30
CA ASP A 721 -13.46 20.75 18.21
C ASP A 721 -14.44 21.80 18.76
N ALA A 722 -14.18 23.07 18.42
CA ALA A 722 -14.97 24.21 18.88
C ALA A 722 -16.46 24.09 18.50
N ASN A 723 -16.80 23.35 17.44
CA ASN A 723 -18.19 23.12 17.05
C ASN A 723 -18.90 22.12 17.97
N LEU A 724 -18.18 21.24 18.64
CA LEU A 724 -18.78 20.46 19.72
C LEU A 724 -19.12 21.40 20.88
N GLN A 725 -18.23 22.36 21.18
CA GLN A 725 -18.38 23.31 22.30
C GLN A 725 -19.63 24.19 22.22
N SER A 726 -20.09 24.55 21.01
CA SER A 726 -21.28 25.37 20.79
C SER A 726 -22.60 24.61 20.93
N THR A 727 -22.58 23.29 21.07
CA THR A 727 -23.79 22.44 21.17
C THR A 727 -24.35 22.39 22.61
N PHE A 728 -23.77 23.13 23.57
CA PHE A 728 -23.76 22.75 24.98
C PHE A 728 -24.39 23.74 25.98
N ASP A 729 -25.34 24.58 25.57
CA ASP A 729 -25.82 25.64 26.49
C ASP A 729 -26.52 25.13 27.77
N HIS A 730 -26.87 23.83 27.90
CA HIS A 730 -27.59 23.31 29.09
C HIS A 730 -27.02 22.04 29.75
N HIS A 731 -26.15 21.25 29.08
CA HIS A 731 -25.60 19.96 29.61
C HIS A 731 -24.08 19.80 29.36
N TYR A 732 -23.34 20.91 29.28
CA TYR A 732 -21.89 20.92 29.06
C TYR A 732 -21.11 19.98 30.01
N PRO A 733 -21.36 19.94 31.33
CA PRO A 733 -20.54 19.16 32.26
C PRO A 733 -20.57 17.66 32.00
N GLU A 734 -21.77 17.09 31.79
CA GLU A 734 -21.95 15.65 31.58
C GLU A 734 -21.37 15.23 30.22
N ILE A 735 -21.57 16.06 29.20
CA ILE A 735 -21.04 15.78 27.87
C ILE A 735 -19.51 15.89 27.86
N PHE A 736 -18.94 16.89 28.52
CA PHE A 736 -17.50 17.04 28.67
C PHE A 736 -16.87 15.84 29.39
N VAL A 737 -17.51 15.33 30.45
CA VAL A 737 -17.08 14.09 31.13
C VAL A 737 -17.08 12.89 30.18
N GLY A 738 -18.08 12.79 29.29
CA GLY A 738 -18.10 11.77 28.25
C GLY A 738 -16.93 11.91 27.27
N ILE A 739 -16.62 13.13 26.81
CA ILE A 739 -15.46 13.36 25.92
C ILE A 739 -14.14 13.04 26.62
N VAL A 740 -13.98 13.43 27.90
CA VAL A 740 -12.83 13.05 28.72
C VAL A 740 -12.67 11.53 28.78
N SER A 741 -13.79 10.81 28.97
CA SER A 741 -13.78 9.33 28.99
C SER A 741 -13.38 8.73 27.64
N ILE A 742 -13.78 9.34 26.52
CA ILE A 742 -13.37 8.91 25.17
C ILE A 742 -11.87 9.15 24.96
N MET A 743 -11.34 10.30 25.39
CA MET A 743 -9.92 10.62 25.29
C MET A 743 -9.07 9.71 26.17
N ASP A 744 -9.56 9.31 27.34
CA ASP A 744 -8.89 8.32 28.20
C ASP A 744 -8.79 6.97 27.49
N VAL A 745 -9.87 6.50 26.86
CA VAL A 745 -9.85 5.29 26.02
C VAL A 745 -8.82 5.45 24.88
N ALA A 746 -8.79 6.59 24.19
CA ALA A 746 -7.82 6.85 23.12
C ALA A 746 -6.35 6.83 23.61
N LEU A 747 -6.07 7.36 24.80
CA LEU A 747 -4.74 7.30 25.40
C LEU A 747 -4.34 5.87 25.77
N THR A 748 -5.26 5.05 26.26
CA THR A 748 -4.98 3.62 26.52
C THR A 748 -4.71 2.84 25.23
N CYS A 749 -5.40 3.16 24.13
CA CYS A 749 -5.16 2.59 22.81
C CYS A 749 -3.76 2.95 22.27
N THR A 750 -3.25 4.14 22.59
CA THR A 750 -2.01 4.69 22.02
C THR A 750 -0.78 4.50 22.92
N ASN A 751 -0.80 3.54 23.86
CA ASN A 751 0.39 3.23 24.66
C ASN A 751 1.57 2.82 23.75
N MET A 752 2.79 3.26 24.09
CA MET A 752 3.99 2.92 23.31
C MET A 752 4.26 1.41 23.33
N SER A 753 4.01 0.75 24.46
CA SER A 753 4.15 -0.70 24.60
C SER A 753 2.90 -1.41 24.07
N PRO A 754 3.00 -2.30 23.07
CA PRO A 754 1.85 -3.02 22.52
C PRO A 754 1.14 -3.89 23.57
N ARG A 755 1.88 -4.40 24.56
CA ARG A 755 1.36 -5.25 25.64
C ARG A 755 0.51 -4.48 26.65
N GLU A 756 0.70 -3.17 26.75
CA GLU A 756 -0.02 -2.30 27.68
C GLU A 756 -1.21 -1.59 27.02
N ARG A 757 -1.40 -1.75 25.70
CA ARG A 757 -2.60 -1.26 25.01
C ARG A 757 -3.81 -2.05 25.48
N CYS A 758 -4.98 -1.42 25.51
CA CYS A 758 -6.25 -2.10 25.75
C CYS A 758 -6.62 -3.05 24.59
N ASN A 759 -7.43 -4.06 24.86
CA ASN A 759 -7.96 -4.94 23.81
C ASN A 759 -9.16 -4.25 23.14
N ILE A 760 -9.39 -4.52 21.86
CA ILE A 760 -10.51 -3.93 21.12
C ILE A 760 -11.87 -4.31 21.73
N ASP A 761 -12.00 -5.48 22.36
CA ASP A 761 -13.20 -5.88 23.10
C ASP A 761 -13.52 -4.92 24.27
N ASP A 762 -12.48 -4.51 24.99
CA ASP A 762 -12.58 -3.57 26.12
C ASP A 762 -12.93 -2.17 25.61
N VAL A 763 -12.38 -1.78 24.45
CA VAL A 763 -12.66 -0.52 23.78
C VAL A 763 -14.13 -0.46 23.35
N VAL A 764 -14.65 -1.50 22.68
CA VAL A 764 -16.07 -1.60 22.30
C VAL A 764 -16.97 -1.48 23.53
N SER A 765 -16.64 -2.20 24.61
CA SER A 765 -17.40 -2.17 25.86
C SER A 765 -17.39 -0.77 26.50
N SER A 766 -16.23 -0.11 26.51
CA SER A 766 -16.04 1.22 27.09
C SER A 766 -16.80 2.29 26.29
N LEU A 767 -16.69 2.29 24.96
CA LEU A 767 -17.40 3.24 24.10
C LEU A 767 -18.91 3.07 24.18
N ASN A 768 -19.42 1.82 24.24
CA ASN A 768 -20.86 1.58 24.46
C ASN A 768 -21.34 2.07 25.82
N LYS A 769 -20.54 1.90 26.87
CA LYS A 769 -20.84 2.43 28.20
C LYS A 769 -20.90 3.97 28.19
N ILE A 770 -19.95 4.62 27.52
CA ILE A 770 -19.94 6.09 27.34
C ILE A 770 -21.17 6.52 26.53
N LYS A 771 -21.54 5.79 25.48
CA LYS A 771 -22.75 6.08 24.69
C LYS A 771 -24.01 6.03 25.55
N LEU A 772 -24.15 5.03 26.42
CA LEU A 772 -25.26 4.94 27.39
C LEU A 772 -25.27 6.09 28.39
N GLN A 773 -24.10 6.60 28.78
CA GLN A 773 -23.99 7.77 29.67
C GLN A 773 -24.38 9.07 28.97
N LEU A 774 -24.07 9.22 27.68
CA LEU A 774 -24.33 10.43 26.90
C LEU A 774 -25.75 10.51 26.34
N LEU A 775 -26.39 9.36 26.08
CA LEU A 775 -27.75 9.25 25.51
C LEU A 775 -28.79 10.22 26.12
N PRO A 776 -28.93 10.35 27.46
CA PRO A 776 -29.91 11.24 28.07
C PRO A 776 -29.72 12.73 27.73
N TYR A 777 -28.52 13.13 27.32
CA TYR A 777 -28.12 14.53 27.11
C TYR A 777 -28.07 14.92 25.64
N THR A 778 -28.32 13.96 24.73
CA THR A 778 -28.13 14.12 23.29
C THR A 778 -29.37 13.81 22.45
N ASP A 779 -30.40 13.16 23.01
CA ASP A 779 -31.64 12.78 22.32
C ASP A 779 -32.69 13.91 22.23
N GLY A 780 -32.27 15.18 22.29
CA GLY A 780 -33.15 16.35 22.36
C GLY A 780 -32.92 17.45 21.32
N SER A 781 -32.11 17.22 20.28
CA SER A 781 -31.76 18.23 19.25
C SER A 781 -32.00 17.73 17.83
#